data_AF-A0AAV6NWA3-F1
#
_entry.id   AF-A0AAV6NWA3-F1
#
_cell.length_a   1.000
_cell.length_b   1.000
_cell.length_c   1.000
_cell.angle_alpha   90.00
_cell.angle_beta   90.00
_cell.angle_gamma   90.00
#
_symmetry.space_group_name_H-M   'P 1'
#
loop_
_entity.id
_entity.type
_entity.pdbx_description
1 polymer ?
#
loop_
_entity_poly.entity_id
_entity_poly.type
_entity_poly.pdbx_seq_one_letter_code
_entity_poly.pdbx_strand_id
1 'polypeptide(L)'
;MAAGSELVSLLLLLSIANLCNGGITSRYTRKLEASVDMPAEAFPPPGGYNAPEQVHITQGDRDGRGVIISWVTPLSPKPNVVRYWAADCDEKHADESQARTTTYKYYNYTSGFIHHATIKNLKYGTKYFYELGSDNVTRRFFFTTPPMVGPDVPYTFGIIGDLGQTYDSNQTFEHYISNSKGQAVLFVGDLSYADNHPFHDNRKWDTWGRFVEKSTAYQPWIWTAGNHEMDFAPEIGEKTPFKPFTRRYHVPYRSAQSTSPLWYSIKRASAYIIVLSSYSAYGTYTPQYEWLQKEFTKVNREETPWLIVMVHSPWYNSYEYHYMEGESMRVMFESWFVQNKVDLVLSGHVHAYERSERVSNVRYNITNRLSTPIRDSNAPIYLTVGDGGNIEGLANRYTEPQPSYSAYREASFGHAMLEIKNRTHAYYTWHRNQDAEPVAADSLWIYNRHCREQAQLFKYRQSIKPLYVAASSPSHLVLKGRGRSPPPQFEAEGQRESNNMRKRDLAILMLSAFAIFFSLQHEGDFSFREAWMHLTDEYPIKYEGDRLPPPVVADLNGDGKKEVLVATHDAKILVLEPHSRRVDEGFSHARVLTEVSLLPAKVRISSGRRPVAMATGVIDRHPRQGQPVTQVLVVVTSGWSVMCFDHNLKKLWETNLQEDFPHNAHHREIAISISNYTLKHGDSGLVIVGGRMEMQPHIFMDPFEEIGIAEKNAEQHRRSATEKETSENSGTVDLRHFAFYAFAGRSGVPRWSRKNENIEAHSSDASQLIPQHNYKLDVHSLNARQPGEFECREFRESILGVMPHHWDRREDTMLELAHFRRHKRKALKKTSGKSVNYPFHKPEENHPPGKDSSKRIPKIIGSAANMAGSAKTKKPLPYVPTITNYTKLWWLPNVVVAHQKEGIEALHLASGRTVCKLHLQEGGLHADINGDGVLDHVQAVGGNGAERTVVSGSMEVIQPCWAVATSGVPVREQLFNASICHYSPFNLFQHGELSRFGRTPDMASLEVATPILIPRKDGHRHRRGSHGDVVFLTNRGEVTSYSPGLHGHGADWQWQISTGATWSNPPSPSGMMDAGTVIPTLKAISLRVGDSREMVLAAGEQEAVVISPGGSVQASIDLPASPTHALISEDFSNDGLTDIILVTSTGVYGFVQTRQPGALFFSTLVGCLILVMGVIFVTQHLNSIKGKPRPSASR
;
A
#
# COMPACT_ATOMS: atom_id res chain seq x y z
N MET A 1 33.67 -13.25 48.11
CA MET A 1 32.96 -12.11 47.48
C MET A 1 32.03 -12.66 46.40
N ALA A 2 30.84 -13.15 46.77
CA ALA A 2 29.93 -13.86 45.84
C ALA A 2 28.55 -13.18 45.68
N ALA A 3 27.99 -12.60 46.74
CA ALA A 3 26.67 -11.95 46.71
C ALA A 3 26.62 -10.60 45.93
N GLY A 4 27.74 -10.13 45.37
CA GLY A 4 27.80 -8.85 44.64
C GLY A 4 27.50 -8.96 43.16
N SER A 5 27.91 -10.04 42.50
CA SER A 5 27.78 -10.22 41.05
C SER A 5 26.34 -10.45 40.61
N GLU A 6 25.55 -11.19 41.38
CA GLU A 6 24.13 -11.42 41.07
C GLU A 6 23.30 -10.14 41.22
N LEU A 7 23.56 -9.33 42.26
CA LEU A 7 22.85 -8.06 42.45
C LEU A 7 23.15 -7.07 41.31
N VAL A 8 24.41 -7.00 40.86
CA VAL A 8 24.81 -6.18 39.70
C VAL A 8 24.20 -6.73 38.40
N SER A 9 24.17 -8.05 38.22
CA SER A 9 23.58 -8.68 37.02
C SER A 9 22.07 -8.48 36.95
N LEU A 10 21.37 -8.56 38.09
CA LEU A 10 19.93 -8.29 38.19
C LEU A 10 19.62 -6.81 37.93
N LEU A 11 20.45 -5.89 38.43
CA LEU A 11 20.36 -4.46 38.11
C LEU A 11 20.67 -4.16 36.64
N LEU A 12 21.59 -4.91 36.01
CA LEU A 12 21.86 -4.81 34.57
C LEU A 12 20.68 -5.31 33.74
N LEU A 13 20.10 -6.45 34.07
CA LEU A 13 18.89 -6.98 33.43
C LEU A 13 17.70 -6.01 33.58
N LEU A 14 17.49 -5.44 34.76
CA LEU A 14 16.48 -4.40 35.00
C LEU A 14 16.79 -3.09 34.23
N SER A 15 18.06 -2.80 33.92
CA SER A 15 18.44 -1.65 33.08
C SER A 15 18.20 -1.91 31.59
N ILE A 16 18.51 -3.12 31.11
CA ILE A 16 18.28 -3.57 29.73
C ILE A 16 16.77 -3.63 29.43
N ALA A 17 15.96 -4.10 30.39
CA ALA A 17 14.50 -4.08 30.30
C ALA A 17 13.88 -2.67 30.24
N ASN A 18 14.65 -1.61 30.50
CA ASN A 18 14.22 -0.21 30.34
C ASN A 18 14.73 0.45 29.03
N LEU A 19 15.35 -0.32 28.12
CA LEU A 19 16.01 0.18 26.91
C LEU A 19 15.39 -0.34 25.60
N CYS A 20 14.10 -0.72 25.61
CA CYS A 20 13.32 -1.08 24.41
C CYS A 20 11.89 -0.51 24.42
N ASN A 21 11.73 0.78 24.77
CA ASN A 21 10.52 1.54 24.42
C ASN A 21 10.65 2.06 22.98
N GLY A 22 10.33 1.22 22.00
CA GLY A 22 9.81 1.67 20.71
C GLY A 22 8.32 2.02 20.84
N GLY A 23 7.77 2.78 19.88
CA GLY A 23 6.33 2.97 19.79
C GLY A 23 5.60 1.67 19.42
N ILE A 24 4.34 1.56 19.82
CA ILE A 24 3.47 0.44 19.44
C ILE A 24 2.38 0.96 18.49
N THR A 25 2.60 0.82 17.18
CA THR A 25 1.50 0.90 16.21
C THR A 25 0.70 -0.38 16.36
N SER A 26 -0.60 -0.25 16.62
CA SER A 26 -1.42 -1.41 16.93
C SER A 26 -1.54 -2.34 15.72
N ARG A 27 -1.53 -3.64 16.02
CA ARG A 27 -1.70 -4.72 15.04
C ARG A 27 -3.19 -5.03 14.79
N TYR A 28 -4.09 -4.30 15.44
CA TYR A 28 -5.53 -4.45 15.26
C TYR A 28 -5.99 -3.70 14.01
N THR A 29 -6.51 -4.43 13.04
CA THR A 29 -7.10 -3.86 11.82
C THR A 29 -8.62 -3.87 11.95
N ARG A 30 -9.23 -2.70 12.20
CA ARG A 30 -10.68 -2.55 12.07
C ARG A 30 -11.08 -2.76 10.60
N LYS A 31 -12.22 -3.42 10.36
CA LYS A 31 -12.89 -3.30 9.06
C LYS A 31 -13.28 -1.84 8.82
N LEU A 32 -12.95 -1.30 7.65
CA LEU A 32 -13.54 -0.04 7.22
C LEU A 32 -15.01 -0.29 6.85
N GLU A 33 -15.89 0.37 7.59
CA GLU A 33 -17.32 0.49 7.33
C GLU A 33 -17.62 2.00 7.32
N ALA A 34 -18.51 2.46 6.44
CA ALA A 34 -18.82 3.89 6.34
C ALA A 34 -19.56 4.37 7.59
N SER A 35 -19.14 5.51 8.15
CA SER A 35 -19.76 6.08 9.34
C SER A 35 -21.12 6.70 8.99
N VAL A 36 -22.20 5.93 9.15
CA VAL A 36 -23.54 6.36 8.73
C VAL A 36 -24.24 7.14 9.85
N ASP A 37 -24.55 8.39 9.54
CA ASP A 37 -25.21 9.33 10.42
C ASP A 37 -26.68 8.94 10.70
N MET A 38 -27.12 9.01 11.96
CA MET A 38 -28.42 8.45 12.37
C MET A 38 -29.61 9.32 11.92
N PRO A 39 -30.76 8.69 11.60
CA PRO A 39 -31.99 9.41 11.27
C PRO A 39 -32.50 10.21 12.48
N ALA A 40 -33.14 11.36 12.24
CA ALA A 40 -33.61 12.24 13.30
C ALA A 40 -34.66 11.57 14.21
N GLU A 41 -35.38 10.60 13.66
CA GLU A 41 -36.36 9.72 14.31
C GLU A 41 -35.75 8.82 15.40
N ALA A 42 -34.42 8.62 15.40
CA ALA A 42 -33.71 7.94 16.50
C ALA A 42 -33.67 8.79 17.78
N PHE A 43 -33.81 10.11 17.66
CA PHE A 43 -33.79 11.07 18.77
C PHE A 43 -35.08 11.91 18.82
N PRO A 44 -36.24 11.27 19.10
CA PRO A 44 -37.51 11.97 19.15
C PRO A 44 -37.54 12.98 20.31
N PRO A 45 -38.21 14.14 20.15
CA PRO A 45 -38.49 15.06 21.24
C PRO A 45 -39.24 14.38 22.40
N PRO A 46 -38.96 14.75 23.67
CA PRO A 46 -39.66 14.20 24.82
C PRO A 46 -41.16 14.55 24.79
N GLY A 47 -42.00 13.58 25.14
CA GLY A 47 -43.46 13.73 25.08
C GLY A 47 -44.00 14.77 26.06
N GLY A 48 -44.82 15.69 25.54
CA GLY A 48 -45.53 16.70 26.33
C GLY A 48 -45.54 18.08 25.66
N TYR A 49 -46.53 18.91 25.98
CA TYR A 49 -46.55 20.30 25.53
C TYR A 49 -45.37 21.09 26.11
N ASN A 50 -44.53 21.66 25.23
CA ASN A 50 -43.34 22.44 25.59
C ASN A 50 -42.35 21.71 26.52
N ALA A 51 -42.24 20.38 26.39
CA ALA A 51 -41.34 19.57 27.19
C ALA A 51 -39.88 20.07 27.11
N PRO A 52 -39.17 20.22 28.24
CA PRO A 52 -37.73 20.50 28.24
C PRO A 52 -36.95 19.38 27.56
N GLU A 53 -36.06 19.73 26.63
CA GLU A 53 -35.21 18.80 25.89
C GLU A 53 -33.76 19.29 25.82
N GLN A 54 -32.87 18.43 25.30
CA GLN A 54 -31.44 18.72 25.15
C GLN A 54 -30.77 19.08 26.49
N VAL A 55 -31.26 18.47 27.57
CA VAL A 55 -30.88 18.81 28.95
C VAL A 55 -29.42 18.43 29.19
N HIS A 56 -28.60 19.41 29.55
CA HIS A 56 -27.19 19.19 29.82
C HIS A 56 -26.70 20.05 30.97
N ILE A 57 -25.76 19.51 31.74
CA ILE A 57 -25.11 20.21 32.84
C ILE A 57 -23.60 20.35 32.60
N THR A 58 -23.01 21.40 33.16
CA THR A 58 -21.55 21.52 33.30
C THR A 58 -21.18 22.23 34.60
N GLN A 59 -19.90 22.23 34.98
CA GLN A 59 -19.46 22.91 36.21
C GLN A 59 -19.67 24.43 36.09
N GLY A 60 -20.29 25.04 37.10
CA GLY A 60 -20.71 26.45 37.08
C GLY A 60 -19.79 27.44 37.80
N ASP A 61 -18.76 26.94 38.48
CA ASP A 61 -17.79 27.71 39.26
C ASP A 61 -16.36 27.13 39.12
N ARG A 62 -15.41 27.77 39.80
CA ARG A 62 -14.00 27.36 39.75
C ARG A 62 -13.73 26.07 40.54
N ASP A 63 -14.44 25.82 41.64
CA ASP A 63 -14.03 24.82 42.64
C ASP A 63 -14.99 23.61 42.74
N GLY A 64 -16.15 23.62 42.06
CA GLY A 64 -17.09 22.49 42.00
C GLY A 64 -18.35 22.64 42.87
N ARG A 65 -18.64 23.83 43.40
CA ARG A 65 -19.87 24.16 44.16
C ARG A 65 -20.96 24.82 43.33
N GLY A 66 -20.72 25.02 42.04
CA GLY A 66 -21.69 25.53 41.08
C GLY A 66 -21.93 24.54 39.94
N VAL A 67 -23.13 24.61 39.37
CA VAL A 67 -23.52 23.88 38.17
C VAL A 67 -24.26 24.84 37.24
N ILE A 68 -23.90 24.82 35.96
CA ILE A 68 -24.72 25.40 34.90
C ILE A 68 -25.67 24.29 34.45
N ILE A 69 -26.97 24.55 34.51
CA ILE A 69 -28.02 23.65 34.01
C ILE A 69 -28.65 24.32 32.80
N SER A 70 -28.57 23.62 31.67
CA SER A 70 -29.01 24.08 30.36
C SER A 70 -30.08 23.16 29.78
N TRP A 71 -31.03 23.73 29.05
CA TRP A 71 -32.04 22.99 28.30
C TRP A 71 -32.65 23.86 27.20
N VAL A 72 -33.39 23.23 26.29
CA VAL A 72 -34.21 23.90 25.27
C VAL A 72 -35.69 23.65 25.57
N THR A 73 -36.55 24.63 25.31
CA THR A 73 -38.00 24.43 25.18
C THR A 73 -38.46 24.82 23.77
N PRO A 74 -39.26 23.98 23.07
CA PRO A 74 -39.50 24.16 21.64
C PRO A 74 -40.61 25.17 21.28
N LEU A 75 -41.53 25.49 22.20
CA LEU A 75 -42.77 26.26 21.89
C LEU A 75 -42.91 27.57 22.67
N SER A 76 -42.41 27.67 23.90
CA SER A 76 -42.63 28.81 24.80
C SER A 76 -41.42 29.08 25.71
N PRO A 77 -40.97 30.34 25.86
CA PRO A 77 -39.82 30.72 26.70
C PRO A 77 -40.08 30.59 28.21
N LYS A 78 -41.24 30.08 28.62
CA LYS A 78 -41.60 29.77 30.00
C LYS A 78 -42.18 28.35 30.12
N PRO A 79 -41.95 27.66 31.25
CA PRO A 79 -41.17 28.10 32.41
C PRO A 79 -39.66 28.09 32.16
N ASN A 80 -38.94 29.05 32.75
CA ASN A 80 -37.49 29.18 32.68
C ASN A 80 -36.84 29.18 34.07
N VAL A 81 -37.31 28.28 34.94
CA VAL A 81 -36.86 28.08 36.32
C VAL A 81 -36.36 26.64 36.46
N VAL A 82 -35.31 26.44 37.26
CA VAL A 82 -34.90 25.12 37.76
C VAL A 82 -35.29 25.02 39.23
N ARG A 83 -36.07 24.00 39.60
CA ARG A 83 -36.38 23.66 41.00
C ARG A 83 -35.42 22.55 41.44
N TYR A 84 -34.71 22.70 42.55
CA TYR A 84 -33.65 21.75 42.95
C TYR A 84 -33.54 21.55 44.47
N TRP A 85 -33.14 20.36 44.89
CA TRP A 85 -32.94 20.02 46.30
C TRP A 85 -31.86 18.95 46.49
N ALA A 86 -31.23 18.92 47.66
CA ALA A 86 -30.29 17.88 48.00
C ALA A 86 -31.03 16.58 48.37
N ALA A 87 -30.47 15.42 48.05
CA ALA A 87 -31.10 14.12 48.29
C ALA A 87 -31.24 13.75 49.78
N ASP A 88 -30.61 14.50 50.69
CA ASP A 88 -30.80 14.43 52.14
C ASP A 88 -31.93 15.35 52.66
N CYS A 89 -32.70 15.99 51.78
CA CYS A 89 -33.79 16.90 52.12
C CYS A 89 -35.13 16.49 51.45
N ASP A 90 -36.24 16.78 52.13
CA ASP A 90 -37.59 16.63 51.57
C ASP A 90 -37.81 17.63 50.43
N GLU A 91 -38.38 17.16 49.32
CA GLU A 91 -38.69 17.91 48.10
C GLU A 91 -39.54 19.17 48.33
N LYS A 92 -40.26 19.25 49.47
CA LYS A 92 -40.97 20.45 49.93
C LYS A 92 -40.05 21.64 50.27
N HIS A 93 -38.74 21.41 50.42
CA HIS A 93 -37.71 22.41 50.71
C HIS A 93 -36.81 22.66 49.49
N ALA A 94 -37.34 22.51 48.28
CA ALA A 94 -36.59 22.78 47.07
C ALA A 94 -36.37 24.29 46.86
N ASP A 95 -35.13 24.65 46.55
CA ASP A 95 -34.75 25.99 46.09
C ASP A 95 -35.12 26.16 44.60
N GLU A 96 -35.22 27.41 44.15
CA GLU A 96 -35.43 27.75 42.74
C GLU A 96 -34.29 28.61 42.17
N SER A 97 -33.94 28.38 40.91
CA SER A 97 -32.94 29.14 40.17
C SER A 97 -33.50 29.62 38.82
N GLN A 98 -33.55 30.94 38.64
CA GLN A 98 -34.03 31.58 37.42
C GLN A 98 -33.00 31.47 36.29
N ALA A 99 -33.37 30.87 35.18
CA ALA A 99 -32.52 30.80 34.00
C ALA A 99 -32.56 32.10 33.17
N ARG A 100 -31.41 32.47 32.58
CA ARG A 100 -31.38 33.37 31.42
C ARG A 100 -31.86 32.59 30.20
N THR A 101 -32.64 33.23 29.34
CA THR A 101 -33.19 32.60 28.13
C THR A 101 -32.77 33.36 26.89
N THR A 102 -32.41 32.64 25.83
CA THR A 102 -31.90 33.15 24.56
C THR A 102 -32.36 32.28 23.40
N THR A 103 -32.43 32.87 22.21
CA THR A 103 -32.57 32.14 20.94
C THR A 103 -31.47 32.58 19.98
N TYR A 104 -31.26 31.84 18.90
CA TYR A 104 -30.48 32.29 17.76
C TYR A 104 -31.16 31.89 16.44
N LYS A 105 -30.76 32.55 15.37
CA LYS A 105 -31.03 32.10 14.00
C LYS A 105 -29.72 31.66 13.36
N TYR A 106 -29.79 30.70 12.45
CA TYR A 106 -28.65 30.30 11.62
C TYR A 106 -29.16 30.06 10.21
N TYR A 107 -28.81 30.93 9.25
CA TYR A 107 -29.40 30.92 7.91
C TYR A 107 -30.95 30.89 7.95
N ASN A 108 -31.58 29.78 7.52
CA ASN A 108 -33.03 29.58 7.53
C ASN A 108 -33.55 28.96 8.86
N TYR A 109 -32.68 28.41 9.69
CA TYR A 109 -33.01 27.82 10.99
C TYR A 109 -33.23 28.89 12.06
N THR A 110 -34.12 28.61 13.01
CA THR A 110 -34.35 29.40 14.23
C THR A 110 -34.47 28.45 15.41
N SER A 111 -33.70 28.69 16.47
CA SER A 111 -33.69 27.80 17.62
C SER A 111 -34.97 27.86 18.45
N GLY A 112 -35.25 26.76 19.14
CA GLY A 112 -36.08 26.80 20.35
C GLY A 112 -35.48 27.74 21.42
N PHE A 113 -36.21 27.94 22.50
CA PHE A 113 -35.78 28.81 23.59
C PHE A 113 -34.73 28.06 24.42
N ILE A 114 -33.49 28.53 24.37
CA ILE A 114 -32.37 27.95 25.11
C ILE A 114 -32.28 28.65 26.47
N HIS A 115 -32.22 27.87 27.54
CA HIS A 115 -32.19 28.34 28.92
C HIS A 115 -30.87 27.95 29.58
N HIS A 116 -30.31 28.83 30.41
CA HIS A 116 -29.17 28.55 31.27
C HIS A 116 -29.40 29.11 32.68
N ALA A 117 -29.52 28.23 33.67
CA ALA A 117 -29.46 28.59 35.08
C ALA A 117 -28.05 28.31 35.63
N THR A 118 -27.60 29.07 36.63
CA THR A 118 -26.34 28.80 37.33
C THR A 118 -26.61 28.70 38.82
N ILE A 119 -26.78 27.47 39.29
CA ILE A 119 -26.90 27.15 40.71
C ILE A 119 -25.49 27.25 41.33
N LYS A 120 -25.42 27.74 42.57
CA LYS A 120 -24.16 28.02 43.29
C LYS A 120 -24.25 27.60 44.76
N ASN A 121 -23.12 27.65 45.46
CA ASN A 121 -23.01 27.38 46.90
C ASN A 121 -23.41 25.96 47.34
N LEU A 122 -23.47 25.00 46.42
CA LEU A 122 -23.85 23.62 46.72
C LEU A 122 -22.90 22.96 47.73
N LYS A 123 -23.39 21.93 48.43
CA LYS A 123 -22.58 20.99 49.22
C LYS A 123 -21.68 20.18 48.26
N TYR A 124 -20.44 19.89 48.65
CA TYR A 124 -19.57 18.94 47.92
C TYR A 124 -20.04 17.49 48.09
N GLY A 125 -19.66 16.60 47.17
CA GLY A 125 -19.89 15.15 47.27
C GLY A 125 -21.35 14.73 47.44
N THR A 126 -22.30 15.60 47.08
CA THR A 126 -23.71 15.50 47.44
C THR A 126 -24.55 15.28 46.18
N LYS A 127 -25.48 14.32 46.24
CA LYS A 127 -26.48 14.12 45.20
C LYS A 127 -27.58 15.18 45.32
N TYR A 128 -27.86 15.87 44.23
CA TYR A 128 -28.96 16.82 44.08
C TYR A 128 -29.94 16.30 43.04
N PHE A 129 -31.24 16.45 43.32
CA PHE A 129 -32.29 16.33 42.32
C PHE A 129 -32.60 17.71 41.74
N TYR A 130 -32.99 17.75 40.48
CA TYR A 130 -33.50 18.98 39.86
C TYR A 130 -34.63 18.68 38.86
N GLU A 131 -35.49 19.67 38.67
CA GLU A 131 -36.64 19.61 37.78
C GLU A 131 -36.69 20.80 36.84
N LEU A 132 -37.17 20.51 35.63
CA LEU A 132 -37.41 21.45 34.54
C LEU A 132 -38.84 21.27 34.04
N GLY A 133 -39.52 22.36 33.68
CA GLY A 133 -40.91 22.32 33.20
C GLY A 133 -41.91 22.83 34.25
N SER A 134 -43.19 22.51 34.08
CA SER A 134 -44.28 22.98 34.93
C SER A 134 -45.50 22.06 34.83
N ASP A 135 -46.09 21.72 35.98
CA ASP A 135 -47.41 21.12 36.24
C ASP A 135 -47.89 19.99 35.33
N ASN A 136 -48.18 20.29 34.06
CA ASN A 136 -48.59 19.31 33.05
C ASN A 136 -47.41 18.52 32.45
N VAL A 137 -46.21 19.11 32.42
CA VAL A 137 -45.00 18.49 31.84
C VAL A 137 -43.77 18.94 32.64
N THR A 138 -43.33 18.09 33.56
CA THR A 138 -42.12 18.29 34.37
C THR A 138 -41.19 17.10 34.18
N ARG A 139 -39.91 17.36 33.91
CA ARG A 139 -38.86 16.32 33.80
C ARG A 139 -37.91 16.43 34.99
N ARG A 140 -37.70 15.30 35.68
CA ARG A 140 -36.85 15.19 36.87
C ARG A 140 -35.55 14.47 36.55
N PHE A 141 -34.44 15.05 37.00
CA PHE A 141 -33.08 14.58 36.81
C PHE A 141 -32.33 14.60 38.15
N PHE A 142 -31.08 14.16 38.16
CA PHE A 142 -30.19 14.29 39.30
C PHE A 142 -28.74 14.45 38.85
N PHE A 143 -27.90 15.02 39.71
CA PHE A 143 -26.45 15.00 39.55
C PHE A 143 -25.77 14.85 40.91
N THR A 144 -24.47 14.57 40.92
CA THR A 144 -23.65 14.55 42.14
C THR A 144 -22.56 15.60 42.02
N THR A 145 -22.45 16.50 42.99
CA THR A 145 -21.34 17.46 43.04
C THR A 145 -20.01 16.72 43.27
N PRO A 146 -18.89 17.20 42.70
CA PRO A 146 -17.58 16.60 42.99
C PRO A 146 -17.27 16.69 44.50
N PRO A 147 -16.39 15.82 45.03
CA PRO A 147 -15.81 16.03 46.35
C PRO A 147 -15.06 17.36 46.40
N MET A 148 -14.81 17.86 47.61
CA MET A 148 -14.01 19.06 47.82
C MET A 148 -12.63 18.92 47.19
N VAL A 149 -12.10 20.01 46.63
CA VAL A 149 -10.77 20.05 46.01
C VAL A 149 -9.68 19.65 47.02
N GLY A 150 -8.73 18.82 46.61
CA GLY A 150 -7.61 18.40 47.46
C GLY A 150 -6.73 17.31 46.84
N PRO A 151 -5.48 17.12 47.33
CA PRO A 151 -4.44 16.46 46.55
C PRO A 151 -4.64 14.96 46.33
N ASP A 152 -5.13 14.24 47.33
CA ASP A 152 -5.33 12.78 47.25
C ASP A 152 -6.77 12.36 46.93
N VAL A 153 -7.62 13.32 46.51
CA VAL A 153 -9.03 13.07 46.24
C VAL A 153 -9.17 12.29 44.93
N PRO A 154 -9.63 11.02 44.94
CA PRO A 154 -9.78 10.23 43.72
C PRO A 154 -10.94 10.77 42.85
N TYR A 155 -10.81 10.63 41.54
CA TYR A 155 -11.86 11.02 40.59
C TYR A 155 -11.71 10.30 39.27
N THR A 156 -12.84 9.97 38.63
CA THR A 156 -12.86 9.29 37.32
C THR A 156 -13.50 10.16 36.26
N PHE A 157 -12.71 10.48 35.23
CA PHE A 157 -13.16 11.19 34.03
C PHE A 157 -13.33 10.22 32.86
N GLY A 158 -14.40 10.37 32.08
CA GLY A 158 -14.41 9.94 30.68
C GLY A 158 -13.74 10.99 29.80
N ILE A 159 -13.20 10.58 28.66
CA ILE A 159 -12.58 11.44 27.65
C ILE A 159 -13.12 11.01 26.29
N ILE A 160 -13.71 11.96 25.57
CA ILE A 160 -14.36 11.77 24.25
C ILE A 160 -14.08 13.03 23.43
N GLY A 161 -13.70 12.89 22.17
CA GLY A 161 -13.76 13.95 21.16
C GLY A 161 -14.66 13.54 20.01
N ASP A 162 -14.95 14.47 19.10
CA ASP A 162 -15.17 14.14 17.68
C ASP A 162 -16.31 13.13 17.48
N LEU A 163 -17.39 13.36 18.24
CA LEU A 163 -18.40 12.34 18.51
C LEU A 163 -19.34 12.19 17.32
N GLY A 164 -19.94 13.28 16.83
CA GLY A 164 -20.99 13.23 15.83
C GLY A 164 -22.26 12.52 16.30
N GLN A 165 -23.07 12.03 15.36
CA GLN A 165 -24.35 11.35 15.63
C GLN A 165 -24.62 10.16 14.70
N THR A 166 -23.59 9.34 14.47
CA THR A 166 -23.61 8.12 13.66
C THR A 166 -23.86 6.86 14.51
N TYR A 167 -24.13 5.73 13.84
CA TYR A 167 -24.23 4.45 14.55
C TYR A 167 -22.96 4.11 15.34
N ASP A 168 -21.78 4.49 14.84
CA ASP A 168 -20.51 4.40 15.56
C ASP A 168 -20.46 5.36 16.77
N SER A 169 -20.92 6.62 16.62
CA SER A 169 -21.06 7.56 17.75
C SER A 169 -21.93 6.99 18.87
N ASN A 170 -23.05 6.34 18.52
CA ASN A 170 -23.89 5.68 19.51
C ASN A 170 -23.22 4.46 20.12
N GLN A 171 -22.43 3.69 19.36
CA GLN A 171 -21.65 2.58 19.91
C GLN A 171 -20.62 3.08 20.94
N THR A 172 -19.84 4.10 20.61
CA THR A 172 -18.90 4.77 21.54
C THR A 172 -19.60 5.22 22.81
N PHE A 173 -20.75 5.87 22.65
CA PHE A 173 -21.46 6.48 23.75
C PHE A 173 -22.19 5.46 24.65
N GLU A 174 -22.78 4.41 24.08
CA GLU A 174 -23.32 3.26 24.84
C GLU A 174 -22.21 2.50 25.58
N HIS A 175 -21.03 2.32 24.95
CA HIS A 175 -19.85 1.74 25.58
C HIS A 175 -19.44 2.55 26.82
N TYR A 176 -19.31 3.87 26.67
CA TYR A 176 -18.97 4.78 27.75
C TYR A 176 -19.99 4.78 28.90
N ILE A 177 -21.29 4.92 28.64
CA ILE A 177 -22.29 4.98 29.73
C ILE A 177 -22.51 3.63 30.41
N SER A 178 -22.15 2.51 29.77
CA SER A 178 -22.16 1.20 30.43
C SER A 178 -21.09 1.10 31.53
N ASN A 179 -20.02 1.90 31.44
CA ASN A 179 -19.02 2.04 32.50
C ASN A 179 -19.51 2.99 33.60
N SER A 180 -20.13 2.42 34.65
CA SER A 180 -20.70 3.17 35.77
C SER A 180 -19.69 3.92 36.66
N LYS A 181 -18.40 3.98 36.30
CA LYS A 181 -17.38 4.75 37.03
C LYS A 181 -17.32 6.23 36.61
N GLY A 182 -17.81 6.58 35.42
CA GLY A 182 -17.74 7.95 34.90
C GLY A 182 -18.43 8.98 35.81
N GLN A 183 -17.74 10.05 36.17
CA GLN A 183 -18.27 11.10 37.08
C GLN A 183 -18.32 12.51 36.44
N ALA A 184 -17.59 12.67 35.33
CA ALA A 184 -17.63 13.80 34.40
C ALA A 184 -17.00 13.36 33.07
N VAL A 185 -17.30 14.06 31.98
CA VAL A 185 -16.61 13.87 30.68
C VAL A 185 -15.74 15.08 30.38
N LEU A 186 -14.52 14.85 29.90
CA LEU A 186 -13.65 15.85 29.29
C LEU A 186 -13.87 15.77 27.77
N PHE A 187 -14.65 16.70 27.22
CA PHE A 187 -15.00 16.70 25.80
C PHE A 187 -14.02 17.58 25.00
N VAL A 188 -13.26 16.98 24.08
CA VAL A 188 -12.10 17.66 23.43
C VAL A 188 -12.44 18.40 22.13
N GLY A 189 -13.72 18.52 21.78
CA GLY A 189 -14.23 19.33 20.66
C GLY A 189 -14.93 18.46 19.61
N ASP A 190 -15.54 19.11 18.63
CA ASP A 190 -16.34 18.55 17.54
C ASP A 190 -17.48 17.66 18.03
N LEU A 191 -18.51 18.36 18.47
CA LEU A 191 -19.71 17.79 19.07
C LEU A 191 -20.58 17.14 17.99
N SER A 192 -21.18 17.94 17.10
CA SER A 192 -22.38 17.53 16.36
C SER A 192 -22.24 17.30 14.85
N TYR A 193 -21.17 17.82 14.22
CA TYR A 193 -20.94 17.81 12.76
C TYR A 193 -22.15 18.33 11.95
N ALA A 194 -22.86 19.33 12.50
CA ALA A 194 -24.04 19.93 11.86
C ALA A 194 -23.70 20.70 10.56
N ASP A 195 -22.44 21.13 10.42
CA ASP A 195 -21.85 21.82 9.29
C ASP A 195 -21.60 20.90 8.07
N ASN A 196 -21.35 19.61 8.29
CA ASN A 196 -21.28 18.59 7.21
C ASN A 196 -22.63 18.36 6.49
N HIS A 197 -23.70 19.04 6.91
CA HIS A 197 -25.02 19.00 6.27
C HIS A 197 -25.35 20.30 5.52
N PRO A 198 -26.17 20.26 4.45
CA PRO A 198 -26.45 21.42 3.61
C PRO A 198 -26.89 22.67 4.38
N PHE A 199 -26.15 23.77 4.20
CA PHE A 199 -26.31 25.06 4.87
C PHE A 199 -26.13 25.02 6.40
N HIS A 200 -25.30 24.09 6.90
CA HIS A 200 -25.06 23.80 8.31
C HIS A 200 -26.39 23.56 9.05
N ASP A 201 -27.04 22.43 8.76
CA ASP A 201 -28.40 22.15 9.23
C ASP A 201 -28.46 22.06 10.75
N ASN A 202 -28.74 23.20 11.39
CA ASN A 202 -28.70 23.37 12.83
C ASN A 202 -29.77 22.57 13.59
N ARG A 203 -30.67 21.84 12.89
CA ARG A 203 -31.49 20.77 13.47
C ARG A 203 -30.64 19.59 13.97
N LYS A 204 -29.45 19.38 13.38
CA LYS A 204 -28.47 18.37 13.79
C LYS A 204 -27.84 18.66 15.16
N TRP A 205 -27.76 19.94 15.55
CA TRP A 205 -27.45 20.31 16.94
C TRP A 205 -28.57 19.91 17.90
N ASP A 206 -29.85 19.90 17.48
CA ASP A 206 -30.98 19.52 18.34
C ASP A 206 -31.07 18.00 18.53
N THR A 207 -30.88 17.22 17.46
CA THR A 207 -30.79 15.75 17.55
C THR A 207 -29.58 15.31 18.36
N TRP A 208 -28.42 15.94 18.17
CA TRP A 208 -27.24 15.68 19.00
C TRP A 208 -27.49 16.01 20.48
N GLY A 209 -28.11 17.16 20.77
CA GLY A 209 -28.48 17.56 22.13
C GLY A 209 -29.41 16.55 22.81
N ARG A 210 -30.38 15.96 22.09
CA ARG A 210 -31.24 14.88 22.59
C ARG A 210 -30.52 13.54 22.71
N PHE A 211 -29.62 13.23 21.78
CA PHE A 211 -28.79 12.02 21.81
C PHE A 211 -27.95 11.94 23.09
N VAL A 212 -27.16 12.99 23.40
CA VAL A 212 -26.26 12.97 24.57
C VAL A 212 -26.95 13.19 25.92
N GLU A 213 -28.22 13.63 25.94
CA GLU A 213 -29.02 13.93 27.13
C GLU A 213 -28.96 12.81 28.20
N LYS A 214 -28.96 11.55 27.74
CA LYS A 214 -28.90 10.34 28.59
C LYS A 214 -27.65 10.26 29.49
N SER A 215 -26.61 11.06 29.22
CA SER A 215 -25.45 11.28 30.10
C SER A 215 -25.34 12.73 30.57
N THR A 216 -25.48 13.70 29.66
CA THR A 216 -25.22 15.13 29.97
C THR A 216 -26.19 15.72 30.96
N ALA A 217 -27.40 15.18 31.12
CA ALA A 217 -28.34 15.62 32.16
C ALA A 217 -27.95 15.14 33.57
N TYR A 218 -27.07 14.14 33.70
CA TYR A 218 -26.77 13.45 34.96
C TYR A 218 -25.33 13.65 35.46
N GLN A 219 -24.38 13.86 34.55
CA GLN A 219 -22.99 14.20 34.87
C GLN A 219 -22.49 15.35 33.99
N PRO A 220 -21.61 16.23 34.50
CA PRO A 220 -21.15 17.38 33.75
C PRO A 220 -20.11 17.00 32.70
N TRP A 221 -20.32 17.50 31.49
CA TRP A 221 -19.35 17.45 30.41
C TRP A 221 -18.61 18.80 30.35
N ILE A 222 -17.29 18.76 30.18
CA ILE A 222 -16.41 19.94 30.14
C ILE A 222 -16.08 20.19 28.67
N TRP A 223 -16.47 21.36 28.15
CA TRP A 223 -16.57 21.62 26.71
C TRP A 223 -15.34 22.34 26.15
N THR A 224 -14.67 21.70 25.20
CA THR A 224 -13.75 22.34 24.25
C THR A 224 -14.52 22.67 22.96
N ALA A 225 -14.02 23.57 22.12
CA ALA A 225 -14.56 23.85 20.79
C ALA A 225 -13.54 23.44 19.72
N GLY A 226 -13.96 22.59 18.79
CA GLY A 226 -13.19 22.17 17.62
C GLY A 226 -13.49 23.00 16.37
N ASN A 227 -13.21 22.44 15.19
CA ASN A 227 -13.39 23.10 13.89
C ASN A 227 -14.84 23.09 13.43
N HIS A 228 -15.57 22.01 13.67
CA HIS A 228 -16.99 21.89 13.33
C HIS A 228 -17.85 22.81 14.23
N GLU A 229 -17.35 23.19 15.41
CA GLU A 229 -17.92 24.29 16.18
C GLU A 229 -17.70 25.69 15.57
N MET A 230 -16.81 25.89 14.59
CA MET A 230 -16.57 27.23 14.03
C MET A 230 -17.80 27.79 13.35
N ASP A 231 -18.59 26.98 12.63
CA ASP A 231 -19.86 27.40 12.01
C ASP A 231 -19.73 28.72 11.19
N PHE A 232 -18.59 28.91 10.51
CA PHE A 232 -18.25 30.13 9.77
C PHE A 232 -18.54 29.96 8.27
N ALA A 233 -19.75 30.36 7.87
CA ALA A 233 -20.33 30.12 6.56
C ALA A 233 -20.72 31.46 5.88
N PRO A 234 -19.73 32.27 5.43
CA PRO A 234 -19.97 33.64 4.96
C PRO A 234 -20.83 33.73 3.70
N GLU A 235 -20.87 32.68 2.87
CA GLU A 235 -21.67 32.53 1.66
C GLU A 235 -23.18 32.36 1.92
N ILE A 236 -23.58 31.76 3.05
CA ILE A 236 -24.96 31.82 3.56
C ILE A 236 -25.21 33.01 4.50
N GLY A 237 -24.23 33.89 4.65
CA GLY A 237 -24.28 35.12 5.45
C GLY A 237 -23.88 34.96 6.91
N GLU A 238 -23.46 33.76 7.34
CA GLU A 238 -23.18 33.44 8.74
C GLU A 238 -21.71 33.68 9.11
N LYS A 239 -21.41 34.94 9.39
CA LYS A 239 -20.04 35.47 9.56
C LYS A 239 -19.55 35.54 11.02
N THR A 240 -20.20 34.81 11.93
CA THR A 240 -19.88 34.85 13.37
C THR A 240 -19.41 33.47 13.84
N PRO A 241 -18.09 33.27 14.06
CA PRO A 241 -17.59 31.98 14.52
C PRO A 241 -18.19 31.55 15.87
N PHE A 242 -18.35 30.24 16.05
CA PHE A 242 -18.87 29.59 17.26
C PHE A 242 -20.29 30.01 17.64
N LYS A 243 -21.09 30.50 16.68
CA LYS A 243 -22.42 31.06 16.92
C LYS A 243 -23.42 30.02 17.48
N PRO A 244 -23.56 28.79 16.95
CA PRO A 244 -24.40 27.76 17.58
C PRO A 244 -23.82 27.25 18.90
N PHE A 245 -22.53 26.88 18.92
CA PHE A 245 -21.85 26.36 20.11
C PHE A 245 -21.99 27.29 21.33
N THR A 246 -21.59 28.56 21.21
CA THR A 246 -21.64 29.53 22.33
C THR A 246 -23.06 29.93 22.76
N ARG A 247 -24.10 29.53 22.00
CA ARG A 247 -25.52 29.71 22.36
C ARG A 247 -26.13 28.49 23.01
N ARG A 248 -25.54 27.30 22.83
CA ARG A 248 -26.01 26.04 23.40
C ARG A 248 -25.20 25.64 24.64
N TYR A 249 -23.87 25.73 24.59
CA TYR A 249 -22.97 25.20 25.62
C TYR A 249 -22.27 26.32 26.41
N HIS A 250 -22.93 26.77 27.48
CA HIS A 250 -22.36 27.75 28.42
C HIS A 250 -21.35 27.10 29.37
N VAL A 251 -20.22 27.79 29.61
CA VAL A 251 -19.09 27.33 30.46
C VAL A 251 -18.71 28.36 31.53
N PRO A 252 -18.01 28.00 32.62
CA PRO A 252 -17.78 28.87 33.78
C PRO A 252 -16.66 29.92 33.60
N TYR A 253 -16.40 30.36 32.37
CA TYR A 253 -15.19 31.11 31.97
C TYR A 253 -14.86 32.36 32.82
N ARG A 254 -15.90 33.05 33.33
CA ARG A 254 -15.73 34.23 34.20
C ARG A 254 -15.13 33.87 35.57
N SER A 255 -15.40 32.66 36.07
CA SER A 255 -14.82 32.10 37.31
C SER A 255 -13.31 31.80 37.14
N ALA A 256 -12.88 31.61 35.90
CA ALA A 256 -11.47 31.52 35.51
C ALA A 256 -10.80 32.89 35.27
N GLN A 257 -11.55 34.00 35.37
CA GLN A 257 -11.14 35.34 34.93
C GLN A 257 -10.80 35.42 33.44
N SER A 258 -11.35 34.52 32.61
CA SER A 258 -11.26 34.59 31.16
C SER A 258 -12.24 35.62 30.60
N THR A 259 -11.91 36.19 29.44
CA THR A 259 -12.75 37.10 28.66
C THR A 259 -13.67 36.38 27.68
N SER A 260 -13.43 35.10 27.38
CA SER A 260 -14.11 34.32 26.34
C SER A 260 -14.61 32.96 26.86
N PRO A 261 -15.76 32.44 26.40
CA PRO A 261 -16.16 31.06 26.68
C PRO A 261 -15.25 30.01 26.01
N LEU A 262 -14.42 30.39 25.03
CA LEU A 262 -13.62 29.43 24.25
C LEU A 262 -12.33 28.99 24.95
N TRP A 263 -11.91 29.64 26.03
CA TRP A 263 -10.78 29.20 26.86
C TRP A 263 -11.04 29.54 28.34
N TYR A 264 -10.83 28.58 29.24
CA TYR A 264 -11.14 28.73 30.66
C TYR A 264 -10.46 27.66 31.51
N SER A 265 -10.60 27.73 32.84
CA SER A 265 -10.11 26.73 33.77
C SER A 265 -11.14 26.35 34.83
N ILE A 266 -11.01 25.14 35.37
CA ILE A 266 -11.73 24.65 36.56
C ILE A 266 -10.81 23.77 37.41
N LYS A 267 -11.09 23.71 38.72
CA LYS A 267 -10.61 22.65 39.61
C LYS A 267 -11.74 21.67 39.88
N ARG A 268 -11.42 20.38 39.98
CA ARG A 268 -12.37 19.31 40.30
C ARG A 268 -11.64 18.16 40.97
N ALA A 269 -12.02 17.82 42.22
CA ALA A 269 -11.28 16.86 43.05
C ALA A 269 -9.77 17.21 43.12
N SER A 270 -8.87 16.31 42.72
CA SER A 270 -7.41 16.57 42.69
C SER A 270 -6.89 17.18 41.38
N ALA A 271 -7.77 17.49 40.41
CA ALA A 271 -7.39 17.95 39.07
C ALA A 271 -7.61 19.46 38.88
N TYR A 272 -6.63 20.10 38.23
CA TYR A 272 -6.70 21.43 37.64
C TYR A 272 -6.78 21.26 36.13
N ILE A 273 -7.87 21.71 35.53
CA ILE A 273 -8.16 21.54 34.09
C ILE A 273 -8.12 22.91 33.44
N ILE A 274 -7.34 23.03 32.37
CA ILE A 274 -7.24 24.21 31.50
C ILE A 274 -7.80 23.82 30.12
N VAL A 275 -8.78 24.56 29.62
CA VAL A 275 -9.36 24.40 28.28
C VAL A 275 -8.88 25.54 27.39
N LEU A 276 -8.37 25.22 26.21
CA LEU A 276 -7.88 26.15 25.19
C LEU A 276 -8.65 25.98 23.88
N SER A 277 -8.67 27.03 23.06
CA SER A 277 -9.27 27.00 21.72
C SER A 277 -8.17 27.12 20.66
N SER A 278 -8.01 26.04 19.88
CA SER A 278 -7.14 25.95 18.69
C SER A 278 -7.50 26.99 17.63
N TYR A 279 -8.77 27.41 17.58
CA TYR A 279 -9.33 28.27 16.53
C TYR A 279 -9.64 29.71 17.01
N SER A 280 -9.14 30.07 18.20
CA SER A 280 -9.10 31.44 18.71
C SER A 280 -7.68 32.00 18.62
N ALA A 281 -7.50 33.31 18.48
CA ALA A 281 -6.15 33.89 18.43
C ALA A 281 -5.33 33.58 19.71
N TYR A 282 -4.14 32.97 19.55
CA TYR A 282 -3.21 32.56 20.62
C TYR A 282 -1.79 33.15 20.51
N GLY A 283 -1.53 34.03 19.54
CA GLY A 283 -0.25 34.73 19.42
C GLY A 283 0.07 35.64 20.60
N THR A 284 1.30 36.14 20.69
CA THR A 284 1.76 37.04 21.77
C THR A 284 0.81 38.24 21.93
N TYR A 285 0.51 38.60 23.19
CA TYR A 285 -0.43 39.68 23.57
C TYR A 285 -1.91 39.47 23.16
N THR A 286 -2.28 38.30 22.64
CA THR A 286 -3.71 37.97 22.47
C THR A 286 -4.40 37.68 23.82
N PRO A 287 -5.72 37.84 23.93
CA PRO A 287 -6.45 37.58 25.18
C PRO A 287 -6.31 36.14 25.70
N GLN A 288 -6.16 35.14 24.82
CA GLN A 288 -5.90 33.74 25.22
C GLN A 288 -4.46 33.57 25.75
N TYR A 289 -3.47 34.12 25.06
CA TYR A 289 -2.06 34.10 25.48
C TYR A 289 -1.87 34.76 26.85
N GLU A 290 -2.40 35.98 27.04
CA GLU A 290 -2.31 36.70 28.31
C GLU A 290 -3.05 36.00 29.44
N TRP A 291 -4.24 35.44 29.17
CA TRP A 291 -4.98 34.71 30.18
C TRP A 291 -4.22 33.45 30.62
N LEU A 292 -3.71 32.65 29.67
CA LEU A 292 -3.00 31.41 29.97
C LEU A 292 -1.70 31.66 30.76
N GLN A 293 -0.95 32.70 30.40
CA GLN A 293 0.24 33.11 31.15
C GLN A 293 -0.08 33.46 32.61
N LYS A 294 -1.21 34.16 32.83
CA LYS A 294 -1.72 34.52 34.16
C LYS A 294 -2.41 33.36 34.86
N GLU A 295 -2.79 32.30 34.16
CA GLU A 295 -3.51 31.15 34.72
C GLU A 295 -2.56 30.10 35.29
N PHE A 296 -1.41 29.86 34.63
CA PHE A 296 -0.38 28.96 35.17
C PHE A 296 0.13 29.38 36.55
N THR A 297 0.23 30.69 36.82
CA THR A 297 0.65 31.19 38.15
C THR A 297 -0.38 30.98 39.27
N LYS A 298 -1.60 30.53 38.94
CA LYS A 298 -2.67 30.19 39.90
C LYS A 298 -2.73 28.69 40.20
N VAL A 299 -1.90 27.86 39.55
CA VAL A 299 -1.90 26.39 39.74
C VAL A 299 -1.14 26.02 41.01
N ASN A 300 -1.86 25.69 42.07
CA ASN A 300 -1.26 25.10 43.28
C ASN A 300 -1.21 23.56 43.16
N ARG A 301 -0.02 22.99 42.97
CA ARG A 301 0.19 21.53 42.87
C ARG A 301 0.11 20.79 44.22
N GLU A 302 0.09 21.51 45.35
CA GLU A 302 -0.21 20.91 46.66
C GLU A 302 -1.72 20.80 46.93
N GLU A 303 -2.54 21.58 46.22
CA GLU A 303 -4.01 21.50 46.26
C GLU A 303 -4.54 20.56 45.16
N THR A 304 -4.13 20.82 43.91
CA THR A 304 -4.50 20.07 42.70
C THR A 304 -3.23 19.60 42.00
N PRO A 305 -2.69 18.42 42.37
CA PRO A 305 -1.43 17.90 41.82
C PRO A 305 -1.55 17.54 40.34
N TRP A 306 -2.74 17.18 39.85
CA TRP A 306 -2.96 16.81 38.45
C TRP A 306 -3.25 18.03 37.59
N LEU A 307 -2.30 18.40 36.73
CA LEU A 307 -2.47 19.50 35.77
C LEU A 307 -2.77 18.93 34.39
N ILE A 308 -4.00 19.12 33.92
CA ILE A 308 -4.54 18.61 32.65
C ILE A 308 -4.86 19.79 31.75
N VAL A 309 -4.46 19.72 30.48
CA VAL A 309 -4.88 20.65 29.44
C VAL A 309 -5.78 19.93 28.43
N MET A 310 -6.81 20.63 27.95
CA MET A 310 -7.68 20.22 26.85
C MET A 310 -7.55 21.25 25.73
N VAL A 311 -7.28 20.78 24.51
CA VAL A 311 -7.10 21.59 23.30
C VAL A 311 -7.49 20.73 22.11
N HIS A 312 -8.26 21.23 21.15
CA HIS A 312 -8.83 20.35 20.13
C HIS A 312 -7.76 19.77 19.18
N SER A 313 -7.09 20.61 18.39
CA SER A 313 -6.03 20.16 17.46
C SER A 313 -4.78 19.66 18.21
N PRO A 314 -4.30 18.42 17.96
CA PRO A 314 -3.13 17.85 18.62
C PRO A 314 -1.82 18.51 18.17
N TRP A 315 -0.88 18.64 19.11
CA TRP A 315 0.48 19.18 18.87
C TRP A 315 1.51 18.11 18.54
N TYR A 316 1.23 16.86 18.91
CA TYR A 316 1.99 15.68 18.54
C TYR A 316 1.01 14.71 17.94
N ASN A 317 1.10 14.54 16.62
CA ASN A 317 0.23 13.73 15.79
C ASN A 317 1.10 13.00 14.79
N SER A 318 1.03 11.67 14.75
CA SER A 318 1.76 10.83 13.80
C SER A 318 0.87 10.16 12.75
N TYR A 319 -0.39 10.59 12.59
CA TYR A 319 -1.22 10.28 11.42
C TYR A 319 -0.91 11.24 10.26
N GLU A 320 -1.27 10.86 9.02
CA GLU A 320 -1.26 11.77 7.87
C GLU A 320 -2.35 12.86 8.00
N TYR A 321 -3.52 12.50 8.54
CA TYR A 321 -4.64 13.41 8.74
C TYR A 321 -4.28 14.47 9.79
N HIS A 322 -4.49 15.75 9.45
CA HIS A 322 -4.10 16.91 10.25
C HIS A 322 -2.64 16.90 10.77
N TYR A 323 -1.71 16.35 9.97
CA TYR A 323 -0.30 16.32 10.32
C TYR A 323 0.27 17.74 10.47
N MET A 324 0.99 17.98 11.57
CA MET A 324 1.62 19.27 11.92
C MET A 324 0.71 20.50 12.09
N GLU A 325 -0.63 20.41 12.01
CA GLU A 325 -1.50 21.60 12.14
C GLU A 325 -1.35 22.32 13.49
N GLY A 326 -1.22 21.56 14.58
CA GLY A 326 -1.01 22.09 15.93
C GLY A 326 0.36 22.78 16.16
N GLU A 327 1.31 22.70 15.23
CA GLU A 327 2.68 23.24 15.39
C GLU A 327 2.69 24.72 15.77
N SER A 328 1.81 25.52 15.17
CA SER A 328 1.77 26.96 15.42
C SER A 328 1.36 27.31 16.85
N MET A 329 0.53 26.48 17.51
CA MET A 329 0.23 26.62 18.93
C MET A 329 1.30 25.95 19.82
N ARG A 330 1.87 24.81 19.39
CA ARG A 330 2.98 24.15 20.10
C ARG A 330 4.15 25.11 20.31
N VAL A 331 4.57 25.82 19.26
CA VAL A 331 5.66 26.82 19.31
C VAL A 331 5.37 27.93 20.34
N MET A 332 4.11 28.33 20.51
CA MET A 332 3.71 29.37 21.47
C MET A 332 3.70 28.88 22.92
N PHE A 333 3.24 27.65 23.19
CA PHE A 333 2.86 27.23 24.54
C PHE A 333 3.58 25.98 25.11
N GLU A 334 4.23 25.15 24.29
CA GLU A 334 4.91 23.93 24.76
C GLU A 334 5.99 24.25 25.81
N SER A 335 6.74 25.34 25.62
CA SER A 335 7.75 25.79 26.58
C SER A 335 7.14 26.04 27.98
N TRP A 336 5.94 26.61 28.06
CA TRP A 336 5.22 26.84 29.31
C TRP A 336 4.69 25.53 29.90
N PHE A 337 4.27 24.57 29.08
CA PHE A 337 3.74 23.28 29.54
C PHE A 337 4.84 22.43 30.18
N VAL A 338 6.04 22.45 29.59
CA VAL A 338 7.25 21.82 30.16
C VAL A 338 7.69 22.53 31.45
N GLN A 339 7.72 23.87 31.47
CA GLN A 339 8.08 24.65 32.66
C GLN A 339 7.13 24.40 33.84
N ASN A 340 5.81 24.37 33.58
CA ASN A 340 4.79 24.12 34.60
C ASN A 340 4.57 22.62 34.88
N LYS A 341 5.36 21.73 34.27
CA LYS A 341 5.27 20.27 34.44
C LYS A 341 3.84 19.74 34.29
N VAL A 342 3.17 20.07 33.18
CA VAL A 342 1.82 19.58 32.86
C VAL A 342 1.83 18.04 32.86
N ASP A 343 0.81 17.41 33.45
CA ASP A 343 0.76 15.94 33.53
C ASP A 343 0.25 15.34 32.22
N LEU A 344 -0.81 15.91 31.63
CA LEU A 344 -1.49 15.46 30.41
C LEU A 344 -1.94 16.63 29.52
N VAL A 345 -1.90 16.42 28.21
CA VAL A 345 -2.63 17.22 27.21
C VAL A 345 -3.58 16.28 26.47
N LEU A 346 -4.86 16.65 26.40
CA LEU A 346 -5.93 15.88 25.74
C LEU A 346 -6.40 16.63 24.49
N SER A 347 -6.51 15.92 23.37
CA SER A 347 -6.88 16.46 22.06
C SER A 347 -7.77 15.52 21.25
N GLY A 348 -8.50 16.10 20.30
CA GLY A 348 -9.38 15.42 19.34
C GLY A 348 -8.81 15.56 17.93
N HIS A 349 -9.63 16.02 16.98
CA HIS A 349 -9.33 16.47 15.60
C HIS A 349 -8.92 15.35 14.65
N VAL A 350 -7.95 14.55 15.06
CA VAL A 350 -7.51 13.38 14.31
C VAL A 350 -8.42 12.23 14.69
N HIS A 351 -9.15 11.71 13.72
CA HIS A 351 -10.19 10.70 13.93
C HIS A 351 -9.61 9.29 14.18
N ALA A 352 -8.79 9.15 15.21
CA ALA A 352 -8.13 7.91 15.64
C ALA A 352 -7.49 8.10 17.03
N TYR A 353 -6.97 7.02 17.62
CA TYR A 353 -6.30 7.06 18.92
C TYR A 353 -4.77 7.23 18.79
N GLU A 354 -4.18 8.11 19.59
CA GLU A 354 -2.72 8.18 19.81
C GLU A 354 -2.35 8.58 21.25
N ARG A 355 -1.24 8.01 21.73
CA ARG A 355 -0.57 8.38 22.97
C ARG A 355 0.92 8.61 22.72
N SER A 356 1.44 9.75 23.16
CA SER A 356 2.87 10.05 23.07
C SER A 356 3.70 9.42 24.22
N GLU A 357 5.00 9.34 24.01
CA GLU A 357 6.00 9.39 25.09
C GLU A 357 6.03 10.81 25.70
N ARG A 358 6.65 10.98 26.88
CA ARG A 358 6.90 12.34 27.40
C ARG A 358 8.05 12.99 26.63
N VAL A 359 7.71 13.91 25.71
CA VAL A 359 8.66 14.59 24.83
C VAL A 359 8.52 16.10 24.84
N SER A 360 9.62 16.81 24.53
CA SER A 360 9.58 18.23 24.23
C SER A 360 10.41 18.58 22.98
N ASN A 361 9.96 19.57 22.21
CA ASN A 361 10.66 20.13 21.04
C ASN A 361 10.87 21.65 21.19
N VAL A 362 11.23 22.05 22.41
CA VAL A 362 11.38 23.44 22.86
C VAL A 362 12.82 23.98 22.76
N ARG A 363 13.74 23.20 22.16
CA ARG A 363 15.17 23.57 22.05
C ARG A 363 15.54 24.27 20.74
N TYR A 364 14.62 24.33 19.79
CA TYR A 364 14.86 24.93 18.48
C TYR A 364 15.03 26.45 18.60
N ASN A 365 16.08 26.99 17.97
CA ASN A 365 16.36 28.43 17.93
C ASN A 365 16.87 28.85 16.55
N ILE A 366 16.19 28.39 15.49
CA ILE A 366 16.51 28.59 14.06
C ILE A 366 17.89 28.04 13.64
N THR A 367 18.97 28.68 14.08
CA THR A 367 20.37 28.42 13.70
C THR A 367 20.93 27.11 14.26
N ASN A 368 20.46 26.67 15.42
CA ASN A 368 21.01 25.51 16.12
C ASN A 368 20.54 24.14 15.57
N ARG A 369 19.55 24.14 14.65
CA ARG A 369 18.93 22.94 14.05
C ARG A 369 18.34 21.92 15.04
N LEU A 370 18.21 22.23 16.33
CA LEU A 370 17.67 21.34 17.37
C LEU A 370 16.13 21.28 17.31
N SER A 371 15.61 20.72 16.22
CA SER A 371 14.19 20.69 15.82
C SER A 371 13.54 19.30 15.96
N THR A 372 14.28 18.32 16.49
CA THR A 372 13.78 16.96 16.74
C THR A 372 13.21 16.86 18.17
N PRO A 373 11.99 16.32 18.37
CA PRO A 373 11.47 16.03 19.70
C PRO A 373 12.37 15.07 20.47
N ILE A 374 12.59 15.35 21.75
CA ILE A 374 13.42 14.54 22.65
C ILE A 374 12.63 14.11 23.89
N ARG A 375 12.98 12.98 24.49
CA ARG A 375 12.38 12.55 25.76
C ARG A 375 12.72 13.54 26.89
N ASP A 376 11.69 14.06 27.55
CA ASP A 376 11.77 15.06 28.60
C ASP A 376 10.86 14.66 29.77
N SER A 377 11.45 14.44 30.95
CA SER A 377 10.71 13.98 32.12
C SER A 377 9.72 15.02 32.67
N ASN A 378 9.85 16.29 32.27
CA ASN A 378 8.97 17.40 32.67
C ASN A 378 7.79 17.61 31.72
N ALA A 379 7.91 17.15 30.47
CA ALA A 379 6.87 17.30 29.47
C ALA A 379 5.60 16.50 29.82
N PRO A 380 4.41 16.93 29.36
CA PRO A 380 3.19 16.14 29.42
C PRO A 380 3.26 14.85 28.59
N ILE A 381 2.26 13.98 28.76
CA ILE A 381 1.87 13.02 27.73
C ILE A 381 0.80 13.70 26.89
N TYR A 382 0.92 13.65 25.57
CA TYR A 382 -0.12 14.05 24.63
C TYR A 382 -0.99 12.83 24.31
N LEU A 383 -2.31 13.02 24.35
CA LEU A 383 -3.33 11.99 24.14
C LEU A 383 -4.35 12.50 23.11
N THR A 384 -4.36 11.88 21.94
CA THR A 384 -5.35 12.10 20.90
C THR A 384 -6.45 11.05 21.08
N VAL A 385 -7.68 11.52 21.32
CA VAL A 385 -8.90 10.73 21.54
C VAL A 385 -10.03 11.36 20.70
N GLY A 386 -9.74 11.61 19.42
CA GLY A 386 -10.69 12.09 18.41
C GLY A 386 -11.48 10.97 17.74
N ASP A 387 -11.47 9.79 18.35
CA ASP A 387 -12.02 8.56 17.81
C ASP A 387 -13.49 8.33 18.20
N GLY A 388 -14.26 9.41 18.42
CA GLY A 388 -15.61 9.35 18.98
C GLY A 388 -16.66 8.71 18.08
N GLY A 389 -16.50 8.73 16.76
CA GLY A 389 -17.41 8.06 15.81
C GLY A 389 -18.04 8.94 14.73
N ASN A 390 -17.53 10.15 14.48
CA ASN A 390 -18.12 11.11 13.55
C ASN A 390 -18.32 10.61 12.10
N ILE A 391 -19.04 11.42 11.32
CA ILE A 391 -19.49 11.14 9.94
C ILE A 391 -18.35 11.06 8.90
N GLU A 392 -17.18 11.62 9.18
CA GLU A 392 -16.06 11.64 8.23
C GLU A 392 -15.27 10.32 8.22
N GLY A 393 -15.39 9.53 9.29
CA GLY A 393 -14.72 8.24 9.43
C GLY A 393 -13.34 8.31 10.05
N LEU A 394 -12.65 7.16 10.09
CA LEU A 394 -11.36 7.01 10.77
C LEU A 394 -10.17 7.51 9.95
N ALA A 395 -9.27 8.23 10.61
CA ALA A 395 -7.93 8.52 10.12
C ALA A 395 -7.08 7.22 10.19
N ASN A 396 -7.01 6.47 9.10
CA ASN A 396 -6.35 5.15 9.06
C ASN A 396 -4.92 5.15 8.48
N ARG A 397 -4.33 6.32 8.22
CA ARG A 397 -3.01 6.46 7.62
C ARG A 397 -2.00 7.09 8.57
N TYR A 398 -0.80 6.51 8.59
CA TYR A 398 0.26 6.83 9.53
C TYR A 398 1.48 7.43 8.84
N THR A 399 2.14 8.37 9.51
CA THR A 399 3.54 8.66 9.22
C THR A 399 4.39 7.46 9.63
N GLU A 400 5.14 6.91 8.68
CA GLU A 400 6.01 5.74 8.89
C GLU A 400 7.49 6.06 8.58
N PRO A 401 8.45 5.45 9.30
CA PRO A 401 8.26 4.59 10.48
C PRO A 401 7.73 5.38 11.68
N GLN A 402 6.99 4.73 12.59
CA GLN A 402 6.41 5.36 13.78
C GLN A 402 7.42 6.28 14.51
N PRO A 403 7.14 7.60 14.60
CA PRO A 403 8.06 8.55 15.22
C PRO A 403 8.35 8.18 16.68
N SER A 404 9.60 8.37 17.12
CA SER A 404 10.04 7.99 18.48
C SER A 404 9.39 8.78 19.64
N TYR A 405 8.54 9.76 19.33
CA TYR A 405 7.66 10.43 20.28
C TYR A 405 6.29 9.75 20.44
N SER A 406 5.87 8.91 19.50
CA SER A 406 4.63 8.14 19.56
C SER A 406 4.88 6.87 20.38
N ALA A 407 4.07 6.63 21.41
CA ALA A 407 4.17 5.46 22.28
C ALA A 407 3.13 4.39 21.93
N TYR A 408 1.94 4.80 21.49
CA TYR A 408 0.88 3.92 21.00
C TYR A 408 0.01 4.65 19.97
N ARG A 409 -0.45 3.98 18.92
CA ARG A 409 -1.46 4.51 17.97
C ARG A 409 -2.33 3.40 17.36
N GLU A 410 -3.64 3.62 17.25
CA GLU A 410 -4.60 2.70 16.63
C GLU A 410 -5.77 3.44 15.96
N ALA A 411 -6.11 3.04 14.72
CA ALA A 411 -7.27 3.54 13.98
C ALA A 411 -8.52 2.68 14.25
N SER A 412 -9.09 2.84 15.44
CA SER A 412 -10.40 2.30 15.85
C SER A 412 -11.19 3.41 16.53
N PHE A 413 -12.53 3.41 16.41
CA PHE A 413 -13.37 4.27 17.25
C PHE A 413 -13.46 3.72 18.67
N GLY A 414 -13.65 4.62 19.64
CA GLY A 414 -13.56 4.30 21.06
C GLY A 414 -13.70 5.53 21.96
N HIS A 415 -13.42 5.32 23.24
CA HIS A 415 -13.34 6.38 24.25
C HIS A 415 -12.25 6.05 25.27
N ALA A 416 -11.86 7.03 26.09
CA ALA A 416 -10.89 6.80 27.16
C ALA A 416 -11.44 7.13 28.55
N MET A 417 -10.82 6.51 29.57
CA MET A 417 -11.14 6.67 30.98
C MET A 417 -9.86 7.02 31.75
N LEU A 418 -9.95 8.01 32.64
CA LEU A 418 -8.87 8.47 33.50
C LEU A 418 -9.30 8.36 34.97
N GLU A 419 -8.90 7.26 35.61
CA GLU A 419 -9.14 6.97 37.03
C GLU A 419 -8.00 7.53 37.90
N ILE A 420 -8.12 8.78 38.35
CA ILE A 420 -7.18 9.38 39.31
C ILE A 420 -7.35 8.71 40.68
N LYS A 421 -6.25 8.23 41.27
CA LYS A 421 -6.27 7.47 42.53
C LYS A 421 -5.85 8.28 43.75
N ASN A 422 -4.87 9.18 43.58
CA ASN A 422 -4.31 10.06 44.62
C ASN A 422 -3.35 11.07 43.97
N ARG A 423 -2.57 11.85 44.75
CA ARG A 423 -1.63 12.86 44.23
C ARG A 423 -0.50 12.33 43.34
N THR A 424 -0.26 11.02 43.33
CA THR A 424 0.91 10.40 42.68
C THR A 424 0.57 9.49 41.51
N HIS A 425 -0.59 8.83 41.52
CA HIS A 425 -1.00 7.85 40.51
C HIS A 425 -2.39 8.13 39.93
N ALA A 426 -2.48 8.06 38.60
CA ALA A 426 -3.72 7.92 37.86
C ALA A 426 -3.59 6.73 36.89
N TYR A 427 -4.67 5.98 36.70
CA TYR A 427 -4.72 4.90 35.71
C TYR A 427 -5.54 5.36 34.52
N TYR A 428 -4.95 5.28 33.33
CA TYR A 428 -5.58 5.62 32.07
C TYR A 428 -5.84 4.33 31.27
N THR A 429 -7.01 4.22 30.66
CA THR A 429 -7.40 3.14 29.76
C THR A 429 -8.11 3.71 28.53
N TRP A 430 -7.79 3.20 27.35
CA TRP A 430 -8.53 3.46 26.12
C TRP A 430 -9.27 2.20 25.68
N HIS A 431 -10.52 2.38 25.27
CA HIS A 431 -11.52 1.34 25.06
C HIS A 431 -12.12 1.48 23.67
N ARG A 432 -11.76 0.57 22.75
CA ARG A 432 -12.31 0.55 21.39
C ARG A 432 -13.70 -0.07 21.35
N ASN A 433 -14.53 0.43 20.44
CA ASN A 433 -15.94 0.06 20.27
C ASN A 433 -16.17 -1.43 20.00
N GLN A 434 -15.21 -2.13 19.38
CA GLN A 434 -15.39 -3.51 18.91
C GLN A 434 -15.10 -4.56 20.00
N ASP A 435 -14.44 -4.16 21.09
CA ASP A 435 -14.26 -5.01 22.27
C ASP A 435 -15.42 -4.79 23.26
N ALA A 436 -15.59 -5.70 24.24
CA ALA A 436 -16.52 -5.47 25.35
C ALA A 436 -15.95 -4.44 26.34
N GLU A 437 -16.80 -3.59 26.95
CA GLU A 437 -16.40 -2.47 27.84
C GLU A 437 -15.27 -2.79 28.84
N PRO A 438 -15.22 -3.95 29.53
CA PRO A 438 -14.14 -4.24 30.49
C PRO A 438 -12.73 -4.38 29.87
N VAL A 439 -12.61 -4.40 28.55
CA VAL A 439 -11.36 -4.59 27.81
C VAL A 439 -10.78 -3.24 27.39
N ALA A 440 -9.65 -2.88 28.01
CA ALA A 440 -8.83 -1.77 27.55
C ALA A 440 -7.87 -2.24 26.45
N ALA A 441 -7.88 -1.58 25.29
CA ALA A 441 -7.01 -1.87 24.16
C ALA A 441 -5.60 -1.25 24.34
N ASP A 442 -5.52 -0.14 25.07
CA ASP A 442 -4.29 0.41 25.64
C ASP A 442 -4.52 0.83 27.10
N SER A 443 -3.48 0.77 27.93
CA SER A 443 -3.56 1.29 29.30
C SER A 443 -2.21 1.72 29.87
N LEU A 444 -2.23 2.74 30.72
CA LEU A 444 -1.02 3.33 31.30
C LEU A 444 -1.24 3.79 32.74
N TRP A 445 -0.33 3.39 33.64
CA TRP A 445 -0.16 4.06 34.93
C TRP A 445 0.62 5.36 34.74
N ILE A 446 -0.08 6.48 34.91
CA ILE A 446 0.50 7.81 34.84
C ILE A 446 1.01 8.18 36.23
N TYR A 447 2.28 8.53 36.32
CA TYR A 447 2.92 9.02 37.55
C TYR A 447 3.00 10.55 37.53
N ASN A 448 2.42 11.20 38.53
CA ASN A 448 2.38 12.66 38.65
C ASN A 448 3.78 13.29 38.61
N ARG A 449 3.94 14.42 37.92
CA ARG A 449 5.23 15.10 37.78
C ARG A 449 5.73 15.73 39.08
N HIS A 450 4.87 16.43 39.82
CA HIS A 450 5.26 17.26 40.96
C HIS A 450 5.77 16.43 42.15
N CYS A 451 5.05 15.37 42.52
CA CYS A 451 5.41 14.56 43.69
C CYS A 451 6.66 13.66 43.48
N ARG A 452 7.10 13.41 42.24
CA ARG A 452 8.21 12.50 41.95
C ARG A 452 9.57 13.05 42.41
N GLU A 453 9.77 14.36 42.31
CA GLU A 453 11.05 15.01 42.64
C GLU A 453 11.29 15.04 44.16
N GLN A 454 10.24 15.27 44.95
CA GLN A 454 10.30 15.20 46.43
C GLN A 454 10.74 13.81 46.91
N ALA A 455 10.27 12.73 46.28
CA ALA A 455 10.63 11.36 46.62
C ALA A 455 12.09 10.99 46.26
N GLN A 456 12.67 11.60 45.22
CA GLN A 456 14.07 11.35 44.83
C GLN A 456 15.06 12.09 45.74
N LEU A 457 14.75 13.33 46.14
CA LEU A 457 15.56 14.12 47.08
C LEU A 457 15.75 13.43 48.43
N PHE A 458 14.75 12.67 48.90
CA PHE A 458 14.85 11.91 50.15
C PHE A 458 15.86 10.75 50.07
N LYS A 459 15.97 10.06 48.94
CA LYS A 459 16.92 8.95 48.75
C LYS A 459 18.36 9.45 48.63
N TYR A 460 18.59 10.60 48.00
CA TYR A 460 19.93 11.14 47.75
C TYR A 460 20.71 11.50 49.04
N ARG A 461 20.01 11.71 50.17
CA ARG A 461 20.64 12.01 51.47
C ARG A 461 21.27 10.80 52.20
N GLN A 462 21.06 9.56 51.75
CA GLN A 462 21.50 8.36 52.49
C GLN A 462 22.79 7.70 51.97
N SER A 463 23.34 8.09 50.82
CA SER A 463 24.30 7.26 50.06
C SER A 463 25.74 7.82 49.94
N ILE A 464 26.32 8.42 51.00
CA ILE A 464 27.69 8.99 50.94
C ILE A 464 28.60 8.49 52.08
N LYS A 465 29.52 7.58 51.76
CA LYS A 465 30.92 7.55 52.26
C LYS A 465 31.82 6.59 51.44
N PRO A 466 33.15 6.81 51.30
CA PRO A 466 34.00 6.14 50.29
C PRO A 466 35.20 5.33 50.84
N LEU A 467 35.93 4.60 49.98
CA LEU A 467 37.31 4.09 50.20
C LEU A 467 38.04 3.74 48.87
N TYR A 468 39.32 3.31 48.91
CA TYR A 468 40.37 3.58 47.90
C TYR A 468 41.32 2.39 47.55
N VAL A 469 42.02 2.47 46.38
CA VAL A 469 43.41 1.94 46.08
C VAL A 469 43.58 0.39 45.95
N ALA A 470 44.49 -0.27 45.19
CA ALA A 470 45.72 0.08 44.39
C ALA A 470 45.87 -0.77 43.07
N ALA A 471 47.05 -0.74 42.40
CA ALA A 471 47.38 -1.45 41.13
C ALA A 471 48.80 -2.10 41.09
N SER A 472 49.14 -2.92 40.07
CA SER A 472 50.53 -3.35 39.67
C SER A 472 50.59 -4.07 38.30
N SER A 473 51.78 -4.40 37.75
CA SER A 473 51.99 -4.95 36.37
C SER A 473 53.24 -5.90 36.22
N PRO A 474 54.01 -6.02 35.10
CA PRO A 474 54.03 -7.22 34.20
C PRO A 474 55.41 -7.90 33.94
N SER A 475 55.53 -8.93 33.07
CA SER A 475 56.83 -9.53 32.61
C SER A 475 56.85 -10.39 31.30
N HIS A 476 57.45 -9.85 30.22
CA HIS A 476 58.54 -10.33 29.30
C HIS A 476 58.77 -11.79 28.72
N LEU A 477 59.09 -11.82 27.39
CA LEU A 477 60.19 -12.56 26.63
C LEU A 477 60.13 -14.12 26.34
N VAL A 478 60.76 -14.76 25.31
CA VAL A 478 61.28 -14.38 23.94
C VAL A 478 61.75 -15.56 22.98
N LEU A 479 61.68 -15.36 21.64
CA LEU A 479 62.44 -15.89 20.44
C LEU A 479 62.81 -17.39 20.11
N LYS A 480 62.77 -17.65 18.77
CA LYS A 480 63.75 -18.36 17.86
C LYS A 480 63.67 -19.88 17.56
N GLY A 481 64.16 -20.25 16.36
CA GLY A 481 64.38 -21.61 15.82
C GLY A 481 65.07 -21.61 14.42
N ARG A 482 65.45 -22.77 13.84
CA ARG A 482 65.90 -22.98 12.41
C ARG A 482 66.33 -24.44 12.09
N GLY A 483 66.05 -24.95 10.87
CA GLY A 483 67.08 -25.59 10.01
C GLY A 483 66.94 -27.03 9.41
N ARG A 484 67.06 -27.10 8.06
CA ARG A 484 67.72 -28.14 7.20
C ARG A 484 66.97 -29.44 6.75
N SER A 485 67.56 -30.07 5.71
CA SER A 485 67.08 -31.12 4.75
C SER A 485 68.29 -31.69 3.95
N PRO A 486 68.18 -32.48 2.84
CA PRO A 486 67.37 -33.66 2.43
C PRO A 486 68.31 -34.93 2.42
N PRO A 487 68.51 -35.83 1.38
CA PRO A 487 67.72 -36.49 0.29
C PRO A 487 67.73 -38.06 0.48
N PRO A 488 67.97 -39.05 -0.46
CA PRO A 488 67.87 -39.18 -1.94
C PRO A 488 67.26 -40.53 -2.52
N GLN A 489 67.07 -40.57 -3.86
CA GLN A 489 67.24 -41.68 -4.87
C GLN A 489 66.71 -43.14 -4.73
N PHE A 490 66.09 -43.66 -5.83
CA PHE A 490 66.68 -44.67 -6.76
C PHE A 490 65.91 -44.77 -8.12
N GLU A 491 66.41 -45.56 -9.09
CA GLU A 491 66.01 -45.60 -10.52
C GLU A 491 65.50 -46.97 -11.02
N ALA A 492 64.84 -47.02 -12.20
CA ALA A 492 64.83 -48.17 -13.14
C ALA A 492 64.29 -47.78 -14.55
N GLU A 493 64.80 -48.40 -15.63
CA GLU A 493 64.37 -48.21 -17.04
C GLU A 493 63.63 -49.42 -17.64
N GLY A 494 62.96 -49.25 -18.79
CA GLY A 494 62.49 -50.35 -19.65
C GLY A 494 61.76 -49.89 -20.93
N GLN A 495 62.33 -50.18 -22.12
CA GLN A 495 61.76 -49.80 -23.43
C GLN A 495 61.15 -50.98 -24.20
N ARG A 496 60.15 -50.71 -25.06
CA ARG A 496 60.21 -51.14 -26.48
C ARG A 496 59.25 -50.38 -27.40
N GLU A 497 59.44 -50.54 -28.71
CA GLU A 497 58.96 -49.64 -29.76
C GLU A 497 57.69 -50.13 -30.49
N SER A 498 57.04 -49.21 -31.21
CA SER A 498 56.11 -49.53 -32.32
C SER A 498 56.28 -48.48 -33.43
N ASN A 499 56.10 -48.90 -34.68
CA ASN A 499 56.51 -48.17 -35.87
C ASN A 499 55.32 -47.92 -36.82
N ASN A 500 54.71 -46.72 -36.77
CA ASN A 500 53.87 -46.19 -37.85
C ASN A 500 53.56 -44.71 -37.67
N MET A 501 53.54 -43.97 -38.79
CA MET A 501 53.50 -42.50 -38.88
C MET A 501 54.61 -41.75 -38.10
N ARG A 502 55.10 -40.65 -38.67
CA ARG A 502 55.92 -39.71 -37.89
C ARG A 502 55.01 -39.05 -36.86
N LYS A 503 55.25 -39.27 -35.57
CA LYS A 503 54.42 -38.77 -34.46
C LYS A 503 54.09 -37.27 -34.58
N ARG A 504 55.02 -36.46 -35.11
CA ARG A 504 54.85 -35.04 -35.43
C ARG A 504 53.66 -34.78 -36.37
N ASP A 505 53.54 -35.54 -37.45
CA ASP A 505 52.61 -35.25 -38.54
C ASP A 505 51.18 -35.68 -38.15
N LEU A 506 51.06 -36.81 -37.43
CA LEU A 506 49.82 -37.20 -36.76
C LEU A 506 49.44 -36.21 -35.65
N ALA A 507 50.40 -35.77 -34.83
CA ALA A 507 50.13 -34.82 -33.75
C ALA A 507 49.61 -33.48 -34.30
N ILE A 508 50.19 -32.94 -35.38
CA ILE A 508 49.70 -31.71 -36.03
C ILE A 508 48.29 -31.92 -36.58
N LEU A 509 48.02 -33.02 -37.29
CA LEU A 509 46.67 -33.32 -37.79
C LEU A 509 45.64 -33.45 -36.66
N MET A 510 46.00 -34.10 -35.56
CA MET A 510 45.14 -34.20 -34.37
C MET A 510 44.95 -32.84 -33.68
N LEU A 511 45.98 -31.99 -33.60
CA LEU A 511 45.88 -30.65 -33.02
C LEU A 511 45.01 -29.72 -33.88
N SER A 512 45.12 -29.80 -35.21
CA SER A 512 44.24 -29.09 -36.14
C SER A 512 42.80 -29.63 -36.09
N ALA A 513 42.61 -30.94 -35.99
CA ALA A 513 41.28 -31.54 -35.85
C ALA A 513 40.62 -31.16 -34.52
N PHE A 514 41.35 -31.23 -33.40
CA PHE A 514 40.86 -30.75 -32.10
C PHE A 514 40.60 -29.24 -32.10
N ALA A 515 41.46 -28.43 -32.73
CA ALA A 515 41.24 -27.00 -32.87
C ALA A 515 39.94 -26.69 -33.62
N ILE A 516 39.70 -27.34 -34.76
CA ILE A 516 38.46 -27.18 -35.54
C ILE A 516 37.25 -27.70 -34.74
N PHE A 517 37.38 -28.85 -34.06
CA PHE A 517 36.32 -29.44 -33.24
C PHE A 517 35.91 -28.52 -32.08
N PHE A 518 36.87 -28.03 -31.28
CA PHE A 518 36.59 -27.09 -30.20
C PHE A 518 36.11 -25.73 -30.72
N SER A 519 36.64 -25.24 -31.85
CA SER A 519 36.17 -24.01 -32.49
C SER A 519 34.75 -24.11 -33.08
N LEU A 520 34.22 -25.33 -33.25
CA LEU A 520 32.83 -25.59 -33.65
C LEU A 520 31.92 -25.97 -32.48
N GLN A 521 32.48 -26.27 -31.29
CA GLN A 521 31.73 -26.59 -30.08
C GLN A 521 31.57 -25.40 -29.12
N HIS A 522 32.50 -24.44 -29.13
CA HIS A 522 32.32 -23.19 -28.38
C HIS A 522 31.35 -22.26 -29.09
N GLU A 523 30.21 -21.99 -28.44
CA GLU A 523 29.42 -20.81 -28.75
C GLU A 523 30.26 -19.57 -28.42
N GLY A 524 30.52 -18.72 -29.42
CA GLY A 524 31.41 -17.56 -29.29
C GLY A 524 30.80 -16.43 -28.45
N ASP A 525 31.66 -15.50 -28.02
CA ASP A 525 31.28 -14.39 -27.15
C ASP A 525 30.23 -13.49 -27.82
N PHE A 526 29.19 -13.11 -27.08
CA PHE A 526 28.12 -12.23 -27.56
C PHE A 526 28.39 -10.79 -27.12
N SER A 527 28.09 -9.82 -27.97
CA SER A 527 28.20 -8.39 -27.61
C SER A 527 27.15 -7.58 -28.35
N PHE A 528 26.50 -6.67 -27.64
CA PHE A 528 25.55 -5.74 -28.23
C PHE A 528 26.30 -4.55 -28.82
N ARG A 529 25.79 -4.01 -29.92
CA ARG A 529 26.38 -2.86 -30.61
C ARG A 529 25.30 -1.84 -30.94
N GLU A 530 25.65 -0.57 -30.91
CA GLU A 530 24.82 0.51 -31.43
C GLU A 530 24.36 0.22 -32.86
N ALA A 531 23.07 0.41 -33.15
CA ALA A 531 22.53 0.24 -34.50
C ALA A 531 21.77 1.48 -34.97
N TRP A 532 20.78 1.94 -34.20
CA TRP A 532 19.96 3.09 -34.58
C TRP A 532 19.46 3.91 -33.38
N MET A 533 19.13 5.18 -33.63
CA MET A 533 18.51 6.09 -32.67
C MET A 533 17.44 6.97 -33.34
N HIS A 534 16.41 7.30 -32.59
CA HIS A 534 15.40 8.29 -32.94
C HIS A 534 15.28 9.31 -31.81
N LEU A 535 15.82 10.51 -32.02
CA LEU A 535 15.78 11.59 -31.04
C LEU A 535 14.44 12.31 -31.07
N THR A 536 13.97 12.73 -29.90
CA THR A 536 12.70 13.46 -29.70
C THR A 536 12.95 14.73 -28.90
N ASP A 537 12.13 15.76 -29.11
CA ASP A 537 12.19 16.98 -28.30
C ASP A 537 12.01 16.64 -26.80
N GLU A 538 12.86 17.20 -25.95
CA GLU A 538 12.90 16.89 -24.52
C GLU A 538 11.63 17.38 -23.81
N TYR A 539 10.80 16.45 -23.35
CA TYR A 539 9.52 16.74 -22.72
C TYR A 539 9.56 16.43 -21.21
N PRO A 540 9.38 17.44 -20.32
CA PRO A 540 9.48 17.22 -18.88
C PRO A 540 8.27 16.45 -18.34
N ILE A 541 8.47 15.16 -18.05
CA ILE A 541 7.49 14.30 -17.38
C ILE A 541 7.39 14.72 -15.91
N LYS A 542 6.32 15.44 -15.55
CA LYS A 542 6.08 15.91 -14.16
C LYS A 542 5.42 14.84 -13.28
N TYR A 543 4.58 14.00 -13.89
CA TYR A 543 3.75 13.01 -13.21
C TYR A 543 3.78 11.67 -13.95
N GLU A 544 3.57 10.56 -13.24
CA GLU A 544 3.53 9.20 -13.81
C GLU A 544 2.50 9.07 -14.96
N GLY A 545 1.35 9.74 -14.83
CA GLY A 545 0.30 9.76 -15.85
C GLY A 545 0.69 10.43 -17.17
N ASP A 546 1.80 11.18 -17.23
CA ASP A 546 2.28 11.86 -18.44
C ASP A 546 3.23 11.02 -19.30
N ARG A 547 3.80 9.93 -18.76
CA ARG A 547 4.67 9.01 -19.51
C ARG A 547 3.86 8.29 -20.61
N LEU A 548 4.39 8.29 -21.83
CA LEU A 548 3.87 7.60 -23.02
C LEU A 548 3.97 6.06 -22.87
N PRO A 549 3.26 5.25 -23.69
CA PRO A 549 3.46 3.80 -23.71
C PRO A 549 4.83 3.40 -24.30
N PRO A 550 5.38 2.25 -23.87
CA PRO A 550 6.62 1.72 -24.43
C PRO A 550 6.49 1.38 -25.93
N PRO A 551 7.59 1.49 -26.72
CA PRO A 551 7.60 1.06 -28.11
C PRO A 551 7.19 -0.40 -28.32
N VAL A 552 6.52 -0.67 -29.44
CA VAL A 552 6.09 -2.02 -29.84
C VAL A 552 6.84 -2.45 -31.09
N VAL A 553 7.46 -3.62 -31.05
CA VAL A 553 8.16 -4.22 -32.20
C VAL A 553 7.23 -5.21 -32.88
N ALA A 554 6.88 -4.98 -34.15
CA ALA A 554 5.92 -5.82 -34.86
C ALA A 554 6.12 -5.77 -36.39
N ASP A 555 5.94 -6.90 -37.06
CA ASP A 555 5.70 -6.93 -38.51
C ASP A 555 4.23 -6.58 -38.76
N LEU A 556 3.92 -5.31 -39.06
CA LEU A 556 2.56 -4.86 -39.31
C LEU A 556 2.04 -5.36 -40.66
N ASN A 557 2.89 -5.28 -41.69
CA ASN A 557 2.49 -5.44 -43.08
C ASN A 557 2.54 -6.91 -43.57
N GLY A 558 3.28 -7.75 -42.87
CA GLY A 558 3.46 -9.18 -43.11
C GLY A 558 4.54 -9.53 -44.14
N ASP A 559 5.49 -8.63 -44.42
CA ASP A 559 6.63 -8.88 -45.34
C ASP A 559 7.78 -9.66 -44.67
N GLY A 560 7.71 -9.90 -43.36
CA GLY A 560 8.72 -10.63 -42.60
C GLY A 560 9.82 -9.75 -42.00
N LYS A 561 9.74 -8.42 -42.09
CA LYS A 561 10.51 -7.49 -41.28
C LYS A 561 9.67 -6.99 -40.11
N LYS A 562 10.28 -6.75 -38.95
CA LYS A 562 9.61 -6.03 -37.87
C LYS A 562 9.89 -4.53 -37.97
N GLU A 563 8.85 -3.71 -37.86
CA GLU A 563 8.94 -2.28 -37.67
C GLU A 563 8.89 -1.94 -36.16
N VAL A 564 9.41 -0.77 -35.78
CA VAL A 564 9.32 -0.28 -34.38
C VAL A 564 8.33 0.86 -34.30
N LEU A 565 7.23 0.65 -33.58
CA LEU A 565 6.19 1.64 -33.35
C LEU A 565 6.53 2.48 -32.12
N VAL A 566 6.53 3.81 -32.26
CA VAL A 566 6.85 4.76 -31.18
C VAL A 566 5.73 5.78 -31.03
N ALA A 567 5.29 6.03 -29.79
CA ALA A 567 4.30 7.05 -29.47
C ALA A 567 4.95 8.41 -29.21
N THR A 568 4.21 9.51 -29.41
CA THR A 568 4.72 10.89 -29.20
C THR A 568 3.79 11.77 -28.35
N HIS A 569 4.36 12.80 -27.73
CA HIS A 569 3.61 13.77 -26.91
C HIS A 569 2.66 14.67 -27.73
N ASP A 570 2.89 14.85 -29.04
CA ASP A 570 1.98 15.56 -29.96
C ASP A 570 0.79 14.70 -30.47
N ALA A 571 0.56 13.55 -29.82
CA ALA A 571 -0.51 12.60 -30.12
C ALA A 571 -0.42 11.99 -31.52
N LYS A 572 0.77 11.47 -31.87
CA LYS A 572 0.99 10.60 -33.03
C LYS A 572 1.52 9.22 -32.61
N ILE A 573 1.47 8.29 -33.56
CA ILE A 573 2.32 7.09 -33.58
C ILE A 573 3.21 7.17 -34.83
N LEU A 574 4.51 6.94 -34.65
CA LEU A 574 5.52 6.83 -35.70
C LEU A 574 5.86 5.35 -35.94
N VAL A 575 6.11 4.98 -37.20
CA VAL A 575 6.64 3.66 -37.57
C VAL A 575 8.06 3.84 -38.08
N LEU A 576 9.04 3.23 -37.38
CA LEU A 576 10.46 3.35 -37.67
C LEU A 576 10.99 2.10 -38.40
N GLU A 577 11.84 2.30 -39.41
CA GLU A 577 12.64 1.25 -40.06
C GLU A 577 13.98 1.09 -39.29
N PRO A 578 14.16 0.04 -38.46
CA PRO A 578 15.42 -0.19 -37.75
C PRO A 578 16.53 -0.45 -38.77
N HIS A 579 17.59 0.35 -38.71
CA HIS A 579 18.69 0.27 -39.68
C HIS A 579 19.75 -0.75 -39.24
N SER A 580 20.09 -1.67 -40.15
CA SER A 580 21.05 -2.78 -39.95
C SER A 580 22.33 -2.66 -40.78
N ARG A 581 22.65 -1.46 -41.30
CA ARG A 581 23.85 -1.24 -42.12
C ARG A 581 25.07 -0.92 -41.26
N ARG A 582 26.08 -1.79 -41.35
CA ARG A 582 27.45 -1.64 -40.80
C ARG A 582 27.49 -1.23 -39.34
N VAL A 583 27.49 -2.27 -38.51
CA VAL A 583 27.58 -2.28 -37.05
C VAL A 583 28.95 -1.75 -36.51
N ASP A 584 29.74 -1.08 -37.35
CA ASP A 584 31.07 -0.53 -37.07
C ASP A 584 31.12 1.02 -37.12
N GLU A 585 30.00 1.69 -37.45
CA GLU A 585 29.92 3.15 -37.65
C GLU A 585 29.13 3.90 -36.53
N GLY A 586 28.61 3.18 -35.52
CA GLY A 586 27.86 3.74 -34.37
C GLY A 586 26.36 3.97 -34.63
N PHE A 587 25.67 4.64 -33.71
CA PHE A 587 24.23 4.95 -33.84
C PHE A 587 23.87 5.69 -35.13
N SER A 588 23.09 5.04 -36.00
CA SER A 588 22.50 5.67 -37.19
C SER A 588 21.12 6.30 -36.90
N HIS A 589 20.71 7.33 -37.63
CA HIS A 589 19.35 7.88 -37.45
C HIS A 589 18.29 6.93 -38.05
N ALA A 590 17.34 6.47 -37.22
CA ALA A 590 16.23 5.64 -37.65
C ALA A 590 15.27 6.41 -38.56
N ARG A 591 14.86 5.78 -39.64
CA ARG A 591 13.99 6.37 -40.66
C ARG A 591 12.52 6.18 -40.31
N VAL A 592 11.76 7.28 -40.23
CA VAL A 592 10.29 7.22 -40.17
C VAL A 592 9.76 6.75 -41.52
N LEU A 593 9.03 5.64 -41.55
CA LEU A 593 8.34 5.11 -42.73
C LEU A 593 7.00 5.79 -42.94
N THR A 594 6.25 6.00 -41.86
CA THR A 594 4.93 6.66 -41.85
C THR A 594 4.62 7.19 -40.45
N GLU A 595 3.73 8.18 -40.37
CA GLU A 595 3.15 8.68 -39.12
C GLU A 595 1.61 8.66 -39.20
N VAL A 596 0.96 8.47 -38.06
CA VAL A 596 -0.50 8.66 -37.92
C VAL A 596 -0.80 9.54 -36.73
N SER A 597 -1.69 10.53 -36.92
CA SER A 597 -2.18 11.36 -35.82
C SER A 597 -3.43 10.75 -35.18
N LEU A 598 -3.48 10.80 -33.85
CA LEU A 598 -4.62 10.41 -33.02
C LEU A 598 -5.64 11.57 -32.87
N LEU A 599 -5.38 12.72 -33.48
CA LEU A 599 -6.27 13.88 -33.43
C LEU A 599 -7.48 13.71 -34.38
N PRO A 600 -8.68 14.20 -34.00
CA PRO A 600 -9.80 14.32 -34.93
C PRO A 600 -9.46 15.26 -36.09
N ALA A 601 -9.86 14.91 -37.32
CA ALA A 601 -9.50 15.61 -38.57
C ALA A 601 -9.99 17.07 -38.72
N LYS A 602 -10.49 17.70 -37.65
CA LYS A 602 -10.90 19.12 -37.55
C LYS A 602 -10.43 19.81 -36.27
N VAL A 603 -9.66 19.15 -35.40
CA VAL A 603 -9.28 19.63 -34.06
C VAL A 603 -7.75 19.70 -33.97
N ARG A 604 -7.22 20.81 -33.45
CA ARG A 604 -5.77 21.06 -33.27
C ARG A 604 -5.30 21.03 -31.80
N ILE A 605 -6.16 20.61 -30.88
CA ILE A 605 -5.90 20.55 -29.44
C ILE A 605 -5.69 19.08 -29.04
N SER A 606 -4.64 18.79 -28.29
CA SER A 606 -4.19 17.44 -27.93
C SER A 606 -4.73 16.89 -26.59
N SER A 607 -5.42 17.70 -25.78
CA SER A 607 -6.04 17.24 -24.53
C SER A 607 -7.00 16.06 -24.79
N GLY A 608 -6.92 15.02 -23.94
CA GLY A 608 -7.59 13.74 -24.10
C GLY A 608 -7.07 12.82 -25.24
N ARG A 609 -6.10 13.24 -26.05
CA ARG A 609 -5.62 12.48 -27.23
C ARG A 609 -4.19 11.92 -27.12
N ARG A 610 -3.45 12.23 -26.05
CA ARG A 610 -2.17 11.57 -25.72
C ARG A 610 -2.38 10.04 -25.63
N PRO A 611 -1.56 9.20 -26.30
CA PRO A 611 -1.63 7.75 -26.13
C PRO A 611 -1.14 7.34 -24.73
N VAL A 612 -1.75 6.32 -24.14
CA VAL A 612 -1.40 5.79 -22.81
C VAL A 612 -1.11 4.29 -22.84
N ALA A 613 -1.77 3.55 -23.74
CA ALA A 613 -1.45 2.14 -24.04
C ALA A 613 -1.57 1.87 -25.54
N MET A 614 -0.72 0.98 -26.07
CA MET A 614 -0.84 0.47 -27.43
C MET A 614 -0.38 -0.99 -27.53
N ALA A 615 -0.96 -1.75 -28.46
CA ALA A 615 -0.61 -3.14 -28.73
C ALA A 615 -0.88 -3.52 -30.19
N THR A 616 -0.17 -4.52 -30.70
CA THR A 616 -0.38 -5.10 -32.04
C THR A 616 -0.86 -6.54 -31.96
N GLY A 617 -1.50 -7.03 -33.02
CA GLY A 617 -1.85 -8.45 -33.13
C GLY A 617 -2.66 -8.82 -34.36
N VAL A 618 -2.89 -10.12 -34.56
CA VAL A 618 -3.57 -10.67 -35.73
C VAL A 618 -5.06 -10.92 -35.44
N ILE A 619 -5.94 -10.29 -36.21
CA ILE A 619 -7.41 -10.50 -36.13
C ILE A 619 -7.96 -11.48 -37.18
N ASP A 620 -7.23 -11.72 -38.28
CA ASP A 620 -7.68 -12.64 -39.34
C ASP A 620 -7.26 -14.08 -39.04
N ARG A 621 -8.27 -14.96 -38.92
CA ARG A 621 -8.06 -16.39 -38.58
C ARG A 621 -7.53 -17.23 -39.76
N HIS A 622 -7.79 -16.80 -40.99
CA HIS A 622 -7.29 -17.45 -42.20
C HIS A 622 -6.95 -16.36 -43.24
N PRO A 623 -5.66 -16.10 -43.51
CA PRO A 623 -5.25 -15.37 -44.70
C PRO A 623 -5.81 -16.06 -45.94
N ARG A 624 -6.16 -15.30 -46.99
CA ARG A 624 -6.45 -15.92 -48.29
C ARG A 624 -5.16 -16.56 -48.80
N GLN A 625 -5.23 -17.73 -49.41
CA GLN A 625 -4.02 -18.45 -49.85
C GLN A 625 -3.12 -17.55 -50.71
N GLY A 626 -1.89 -17.29 -50.24
CA GLY A 626 -0.92 -16.41 -50.90
C GLY A 626 -0.93 -14.95 -50.43
N GLN A 627 -1.71 -14.55 -49.42
CA GLN A 627 -1.59 -13.23 -48.79
C GLN A 627 -0.76 -13.29 -47.49
N PRO A 628 0.03 -12.23 -47.18
CA PRO A 628 0.79 -12.11 -45.94
C PRO A 628 -0.12 -11.97 -44.69
N VAL A 629 0.45 -12.19 -43.50
CA VAL A 629 -0.28 -12.13 -42.22
C VAL A 629 -0.17 -10.73 -41.62
N THR A 630 -1.02 -9.82 -42.11
CA THR A 630 -1.06 -8.43 -41.61
C THR A 630 -1.56 -8.35 -40.16
N GLN A 631 -0.95 -7.52 -39.34
CA GLN A 631 -1.43 -7.18 -37.99
C GLN A 631 -2.36 -5.94 -38.01
N VAL A 632 -2.99 -5.68 -36.87
CA VAL A 632 -3.64 -4.41 -36.55
C VAL A 632 -2.99 -3.80 -35.31
N LEU A 633 -2.99 -2.46 -35.25
CA LEU A 633 -2.57 -1.68 -34.09
C LEU A 633 -3.81 -1.21 -33.33
N VAL A 634 -3.85 -1.40 -32.02
CA VAL A 634 -4.85 -0.79 -31.13
C VAL A 634 -4.17 0.21 -30.20
N VAL A 635 -4.78 1.39 -30.04
CA VAL A 635 -4.28 2.48 -29.19
C VAL A 635 -5.39 2.97 -28.27
N VAL A 636 -5.07 3.25 -27.01
CA VAL A 636 -5.97 3.87 -26.02
C VAL A 636 -5.40 5.24 -25.62
N THR A 637 -6.22 6.29 -25.70
CA THR A 637 -5.82 7.67 -25.34
C THR A 637 -6.25 8.07 -23.93
N SER A 638 -5.67 9.15 -23.40
CA SER A 638 -5.97 9.67 -22.06
C SER A 638 -7.44 10.07 -21.86
N GLY A 639 -8.15 10.46 -22.91
CA GLY A 639 -9.61 10.65 -22.93
C GLY A 639 -10.39 9.39 -23.36
N TRP A 640 -9.97 8.21 -22.91
CA TRP A 640 -10.64 6.90 -23.07
C TRP A 640 -11.11 6.54 -24.50
N SER A 641 -10.42 7.06 -25.52
CA SER A 641 -10.72 6.73 -26.91
C SER A 641 -9.90 5.52 -27.35
N VAL A 642 -10.59 4.40 -27.60
CA VAL A 642 -10.01 3.18 -28.17
C VAL A 642 -10.05 3.29 -29.70
N MET A 643 -8.89 3.19 -30.34
CA MET A 643 -8.75 3.19 -31.80
C MET A 643 -8.15 1.88 -32.28
N CYS A 644 -8.59 1.42 -33.45
CA CYS A 644 -7.95 0.30 -34.16
C CYS A 644 -7.56 0.74 -35.56
N PHE A 645 -6.34 0.42 -35.99
CA PHE A 645 -5.75 0.77 -37.28
C PHE A 645 -5.30 -0.50 -38.01
N ASP A 646 -5.38 -0.50 -39.35
CA ASP A 646 -4.78 -1.54 -40.18
C ASP A 646 -3.26 -1.34 -40.36
N HIS A 647 -2.63 -2.26 -41.08
CA HIS A 647 -1.20 -2.26 -41.40
C HIS A 647 -0.70 -1.04 -42.19
N ASN A 648 -1.57 -0.22 -42.76
CA ASN A 648 -1.23 1.05 -43.40
C ASN A 648 -1.48 2.25 -42.45
N LEU A 649 -1.65 1.99 -41.15
CA LEU A 649 -2.14 2.91 -40.14
C LEU A 649 -3.49 3.58 -40.49
N LYS A 650 -4.32 2.94 -41.32
CA LYS A 650 -5.65 3.46 -41.62
C LYS A 650 -6.61 3.04 -40.51
N LYS A 651 -7.24 4.02 -39.85
CA LYS A 651 -8.21 3.78 -38.77
C LYS A 651 -9.40 2.97 -39.28
N LEU A 652 -9.59 1.77 -38.72
CA LEU A 652 -10.70 0.86 -38.99
C LEU A 652 -11.95 1.28 -38.20
N TRP A 653 -11.76 1.62 -36.92
CA TRP A 653 -12.82 2.07 -36.02
C TRP A 653 -12.25 2.89 -34.85
N GLU A 654 -13.13 3.65 -34.21
CA GLU A 654 -12.88 4.39 -32.97
C GLU A 654 -14.10 4.20 -32.06
N THR A 655 -13.88 4.02 -30.76
CA THR A 655 -14.92 3.95 -29.75
C THR A 655 -14.47 4.75 -28.55
N ASN A 656 -15.27 5.73 -28.14
CA ASN A 656 -15.00 6.54 -26.96
C ASN A 656 -15.70 5.93 -25.75
N LEU A 657 -14.96 5.72 -24.66
CA LEU A 657 -15.48 5.19 -23.39
C LEU A 657 -15.52 6.26 -22.28
N GLN A 658 -15.22 7.53 -22.60
CA GLN A 658 -15.15 8.63 -21.63
C GLN A 658 -16.46 8.89 -20.87
N GLU A 659 -17.63 8.47 -21.39
CA GLU A 659 -18.92 8.58 -20.68
C GLU A 659 -19.03 7.60 -19.51
N ASP A 660 -18.22 6.54 -19.48
CA ASP A 660 -18.16 5.57 -18.39
C ASP A 660 -17.29 6.02 -17.20
N PHE A 661 -16.62 7.18 -17.32
CA PHE A 661 -15.61 7.64 -16.38
C PHE A 661 -15.67 9.16 -16.09
N PRO A 662 -15.54 9.59 -14.84
CA PRO A 662 -15.54 11.02 -14.48
C PRO A 662 -14.33 11.77 -15.07
N HIS A 663 -14.56 13.00 -15.50
CA HIS A 663 -13.57 13.81 -16.24
C HIS A 663 -12.32 14.25 -15.43
N ASN A 664 -12.32 14.06 -14.11
CA ASN A 664 -11.22 14.45 -13.20
C ASN A 664 -10.39 13.24 -12.72
N ALA A 665 -10.54 12.08 -13.34
CA ALA A 665 -9.74 10.89 -13.06
C ALA A 665 -8.66 10.68 -14.13
N HIS A 666 -7.54 10.08 -13.72
CA HIS A 666 -6.44 9.69 -14.61
C HIS A 666 -6.32 8.16 -14.72
N HIS A 667 -5.61 7.65 -15.73
CA HIS A 667 -5.42 6.21 -15.93
C HIS A 667 -4.35 5.68 -14.98
N ARG A 668 -4.69 4.67 -14.17
CA ARG A 668 -3.74 4.00 -13.28
C ARG A 668 -3.21 2.70 -13.86
N GLU A 669 -4.08 1.91 -14.50
CA GLU A 669 -3.75 0.62 -15.12
C GLU A 669 -4.49 0.53 -16.47
N ILE A 670 -3.83 0.08 -17.54
CA ILE A 670 -4.48 -0.23 -18.84
C ILE A 670 -3.80 -1.45 -19.44
N ALA A 671 -4.56 -2.38 -19.99
CA ALA A 671 -4.03 -3.51 -20.75
C ALA A 671 -4.91 -3.83 -21.98
N ILE A 672 -4.28 -4.33 -23.04
CA ILE A 672 -4.90 -4.61 -24.35
C ILE A 672 -4.54 -6.05 -24.78
N SER A 673 -5.54 -6.83 -25.19
CA SER A 673 -5.36 -8.17 -25.77
C SER A 673 -5.96 -8.20 -27.19
N ILE A 674 -5.21 -8.68 -28.17
CA ILE A 674 -5.63 -8.76 -29.58
C ILE A 674 -5.48 -10.20 -30.05
N SER A 675 -6.54 -10.80 -30.63
CA SER A 675 -6.48 -12.19 -31.09
C SER A 675 -7.37 -12.47 -32.30
N ASN A 676 -7.10 -13.59 -32.99
CA ASN A 676 -7.88 -14.09 -34.12
C ASN A 676 -9.09 -14.96 -33.69
N TYR A 677 -9.36 -15.05 -32.39
CA TYR A 677 -10.54 -15.72 -31.84
C TYR A 677 -11.81 -14.90 -32.12
N THR A 678 -12.97 -15.56 -32.11
CA THR A 678 -14.26 -14.97 -32.47
C THR A 678 -15.35 -15.48 -31.54
N LEU A 679 -16.23 -14.57 -31.09
CA LEU A 679 -17.28 -14.88 -30.09
C LEU A 679 -18.66 -15.05 -30.74
N LYS A 680 -18.97 -14.27 -31.79
CA LYS A 680 -20.24 -14.34 -32.53
C LYS A 680 -20.00 -14.58 -34.02
N HIS A 681 -21.00 -15.15 -34.69
CA HIS A 681 -20.98 -15.36 -36.13
C HIS A 681 -20.85 -14.02 -36.87
N GLY A 682 -19.83 -13.88 -37.72
CA GLY A 682 -19.53 -12.66 -38.47
C GLY A 682 -18.41 -11.80 -37.87
N ASP A 683 -17.89 -12.14 -36.68
CA ASP A 683 -16.70 -11.47 -36.13
C ASP A 683 -15.44 -11.78 -36.96
N SER A 684 -14.48 -10.84 -36.95
CA SER A 684 -13.10 -11.07 -37.37
C SER A 684 -12.19 -10.57 -36.27
N GLY A 685 -11.62 -11.52 -35.51
CA GLY A 685 -10.84 -11.28 -34.31
C GLY A 685 -11.64 -10.75 -33.12
N LEU A 686 -10.93 -10.65 -32.00
CA LEU A 686 -11.40 -10.15 -30.72
C LEU A 686 -10.33 -9.21 -30.15
N VAL A 687 -10.75 -7.99 -29.81
CA VAL A 687 -9.94 -7.01 -29.08
C VAL A 687 -10.55 -6.86 -27.69
N ILE A 688 -9.75 -7.04 -26.64
CA ILE A 688 -10.15 -6.78 -25.27
C ILE A 688 -9.31 -5.61 -24.77
N VAL A 689 -9.97 -4.60 -24.23
CA VAL A 689 -9.33 -3.50 -23.49
C VAL A 689 -9.84 -3.58 -22.07
N GLY A 690 -8.95 -3.49 -21.10
CA GLY A 690 -9.32 -3.29 -19.71
C GLY A 690 -8.46 -2.21 -19.07
N GLY A 691 -8.98 -1.59 -18.02
CA GLY A 691 -8.23 -0.57 -17.30
C GLY A 691 -8.96 -0.01 -16.09
N ARG A 692 -8.20 0.76 -15.30
CA ARG A 692 -8.57 1.33 -14.02
C ARG A 692 -8.20 2.80 -13.99
N MET A 693 -9.01 3.59 -13.29
CA MET A 693 -8.76 5.01 -13.09
C MET A 693 -8.58 5.37 -11.62
N GLU A 694 -8.00 6.54 -11.35
CA GLU A 694 -7.85 7.08 -10.00
C GLU A 694 -8.14 8.59 -10.02
N MET A 695 -8.90 9.09 -9.04
CA MET A 695 -9.15 10.54 -8.95
C MET A 695 -7.84 11.28 -8.66
N GLN A 696 -7.62 12.37 -9.37
CA GLN A 696 -6.51 13.27 -9.04
C GLN A 696 -6.93 14.17 -7.87
N PRO A 697 -6.11 14.31 -6.80
CA PRO A 697 -6.41 15.24 -5.72
C PRO A 697 -6.55 16.67 -6.26
N HIS A 698 -7.53 17.43 -5.71
CA HIS A 698 -7.94 18.77 -6.18
C HIS A 698 -6.87 19.89 -6.08
N ILE A 699 -5.60 19.55 -5.83
CA ILE A 699 -4.48 20.47 -5.65
C ILE A 699 -3.81 20.83 -7.00
N PHE A 700 -4.03 20.04 -8.07
CA PHE A 700 -3.25 20.10 -9.31
C PHE A 700 -4.08 20.11 -10.60
N MET A 701 -4.94 21.11 -10.80
CA MET A 701 -5.52 21.42 -12.12
C MET A 701 -4.71 22.52 -12.83
N ASP A 702 -4.63 22.44 -14.16
CA ASP A 702 -4.15 23.54 -15.01
C ASP A 702 -5.26 24.61 -15.15
N PRO A 703 -4.98 25.90 -14.89
CA PRO A 703 -5.95 26.98 -15.05
C PRO A 703 -6.63 27.05 -16.44
N PHE A 704 -5.98 26.57 -17.50
CA PHE A 704 -6.58 26.52 -18.83
C PHE A 704 -7.60 25.38 -18.99
N GLU A 705 -7.46 24.27 -18.27
CA GLU A 705 -8.48 23.22 -18.24
C GLU A 705 -9.64 23.59 -17.31
N GLU A 706 -9.39 24.31 -16.21
CA GLU A 706 -10.43 24.87 -15.34
C GLU A 706 -11.41 25.79 -16.11
N ILE A 707 -10.87 26.70 -16.94
CA ILE A 707 -11.67 27.57 -17.82
C ILE A 707 -12.49 26.74 -18.84
N GLY A 708 -11.89 25.71 -19.45
CA GLY A 708 -12.57 24.83 -20.40
C GLY A 708 -13.71 24.00 -19.77
N ILE A 709 -13.56 23.60 -18.51
CA ILE A 709 -14.62 22.95 -17.73
C ILE A 709 -15.73 23.96 -17.38
N ALA A 710 -15.38 25.19 -17.00
CA ALA A 710 -16.37 26.24 -16.72
C ALA A 710 -17.25 26.56 -17.94
N GLU A 711 -16.66 26.69 -19.14
CA GLU A 711 -17.44 26.88 -20.39
C GLU A 711 -18.34 25.68 -20.72
N LYS A 712 -17.83 24.44 -20.61
CA LYS A 712 -18.62 23.23 -20.84
C LYS A 712 -19.79 23.11 -19.87
N ASN A 713 -19.55 23.33 -18.57
CA ASN A 713 -20.60 23.24 -17.55
C ASN A 713 -21.67 24.32 -17.77
N ALA A 714 -21.28 25.54 -18.15
CA ALA A 714 -22.23 26.59 -18.51
C ALA A 714 -23.09 26.22 -19.75
N GLU A 715 -22.48 25.64 -20.78
CA GLU A 715 -23.19 25.18 -21.99
C GLU A 715 -24.08 23.95 -21.73
N GLN A 716 -23.69 23.06 -20.81
CA GLN A 716 -24.49 21.92 -20.38
C GLN A 716 -25.70 22.39 -19.54
N HIS A 717 -25.51 23.35 -18.61
CA HIS A 717 -26.61 23.99 -17.88
C HIS A 717 -27.60 24.73 -18.81
N ARG A 718 -27.16 25.29 -19.94
CA ARG A 718 -28.08 25.85 -20.96
C ARG A 718 -28.98 24.79 -21.60
N ARG A 719 -28.48 23.57 -21.82
CA ARG A 719 -29.22 22.48 -22.49
C ARG A 719 -30.20 21.78 -21.55
N SER A 720 -29.80 21.55 -20.30
CA SER A 720 -30.66 20.97 -19.26
C SER A 720 -31.85 21.85 -18.86
N ALA A 721 -31.92 23.11 -19.32
CA ALA A 721 -33.05 24.00 -19.09
C ALA A 721 -34.27 23.73 -20.00
N THR A 722 -34.12 22.89 -21.04
CA THR A 722 -35.13 22.70 -22.10
C THR A 722 -35.74 21.30 -22.21
N GLU A 723 -35.16 20.28 -21.57
CA GLU A 723 -35.66 18.89 -21.62
C GLU A 723 -36.06 18.41 -20.21
N LYS A 724 -37.16 17.64 -20.14
CA LYS A 724 -37.89 17.40 -18.88
C LYS A 724 -38.32 15.93 -18.78
N GLU A 725 -37.38 15.03 -18.58
CA GLU A 725 -37.70 13.62 -18.39
C GLU A 725 -36.73 12.88 -17.45
N THR A 726 -37.26 11.85 -16.78
CA THR A 726 -36.63 10.74 -16.03
C THR A 726 -35.28 10.97 -15.31
N SER A 727 -35.35 10.96 -13.97
CA SER A 727 -34.23 10.63 -13.09
C SER A 727 -33.88 9.13 -13.19
N GLU A 728 -32.76 8.79 -13.80
CA GLU A 728 -32.05 7.54 -13.53
C GLU A 728 -30.89 7.79 -12.55
N ASN A 729 -30.55 6.81 -11.72
CA ASN A 729 -29.59 6.97 -10.64
C ASN A 729 -28.16 7.22 -11.18
N SER A 730 -27.64 8.43 -10.95
CA SER A 730 -26.20 8.71 -11.06
C SER A 730 -25.45 8.06 -9.89
N GLY A 731 -25.29 6.74 -9.92
CA GLY A 731 -24.47 6.01 -8.97
C GLY A 731 -23.02 6.51 -9.03
N THR A 732 -22.42 6.73 -7.87
CA THR A 732 -21.00 7.08 -7.76
C THR A 732 -20.14 5.97 -8.37
N VAL A 733 -19.43 6.27 -9.47
CA VAL A 733 -18.57 5.32 -10.16
C VAL A 733 -17.45 4.88 -9.22
N ASP A 734 -17.37 3.58 -8.89
CA ASP A 734 -16.26 3.06 -8.11
C ASP A 734 -15.01 2.91 -8.98
N LEU A 735 -14.16 3.92 -8.93
CA LEU A 735 -12.90 3.98 -9.65
C LEU A 735 -11.91 2.89 -9.20
N ARG A 736 -12.15 2.21 -8.07
CA ARG A 736 -11.31 1.10 -7.63
C ARG A 736 -11.45 -0.14 -8.51
N HIS A 737 -12.55 -0.33 -9.24
CA HIS A 737 -12.77 -1.53 -10.05
C HIS A 737 -12.04 -1.46 -11.40
N PHE A 738 -11.41 -2.57 -11.82
CA PHE A 738 -10.81 -2.69 -13.15
C PHE A 738 -11.91 -3.00 -14.18
N ALA A 739 -12.23 -2.04 -15.04
CA ALA A 739 -13.29 -2.18 -16.04
C ALA A 739 -12.80 -2.97 -17.27
N PHE A 740 -13.68 -3.78 -17.87
CA PHE A 740 -13.32 -4.65 -19.00
C PHE A 740 -14.30 -4.48 -20.18
N TYR A 741 -13.74 -4.37 -21.39
CA TYR A 741 -14.47 -4.11 -22.63
C TYR A 741 -13.99 -5.06 -23.73
N ALA A 742 -14.91 -5.77 -24.39
CA ALA A 742 -14.60 -6.66 -25.50
C ALA A 742 -15.27 -6.20 -26.81
N PHE A 743 -14.48 -6.08 -27.87
CA PHE A 743 -14.88 -5.58 -29.19
C PHE A 743 -14.60 -6.61 -30.29
N ALA A 744 -15.47 -6.66 -31.30
CA ALA A 744 -15.23 -7.42 -32.53
C ALA A 744 -14.08 -6.77 -33.33
N GLY A 745 -12.96 -7.47 -33.51
CA GLY A 745 -11.65 -6.86 -33.82
C GLY A 745 -11.62 -5.98 -35.08
N ARG A 746 -12.28 -6.40 -36.17
CA ARG A 746 -12.37 -5.61 -37.41
C ARG A 746 -13.39 -4.46 -37.39
N SER A 747 -14.41 -4.51 -36.52
CA SER A 747 -15.58 -3.63 -36.65
C SER A 747 -15.89 -2.77 -35.42
N GLY A 748 -15.14 -2.90 -34.32
CA GLY A 748 -15.33 -2.12 -33.09
C GLY A 748 -16.64 -2.39 -32.34
N VAL A 749 -17.48 -3.31 -32.84
CA VAL A 749 -18.80 -3.56 -32.25
C VAL A 749 -18.62 -4.22 -30.88
N PRO A 750 -19.13 -3.64 -29.78
CA PRO A 750 -19.02 -4.25 -28.46
C PRO A 750 -19.68 -5.63 -28.41
N ARG A 751 -19.08 -6.53 -27.65
CA ARG A 751 -19.48 -7.93 -27.47
C ARG A 751 -19.95 -8.19 -26.05
N TRP A 752 -19.26 -7.63 -25.07
CA TRP A 752 -19.66 -7.46 -23.68
C TRP A 752 -18.82 -6.33 -23.04
N SER A 753 -19.31 -5.74 -21.95
CA SER A 753 -18.59 -4.74 -21.14
C SER A 753 -18.99 -4.88 -19.67
N ARG A 754 -18.03 -4.82 -18.75
CA ARG A 754 -18.24 -4.81 -17.29
C ARG A 754 -17.78 -3.45 -16.76
N LYS A 755 -18.74 -2.65 -16.29
CA LYS A 755 -18.56 -1.21 -16.00
C LYS A 755 -18.68 -0.84 -14.52
N ASN A 756 -19.51 -1.55 -13.76
CA ASN A 756 -19.66 -1.45 -12.31
C ASN A 756 -20.31 -2.72 -11.77
N GLU A 757 -20.20 -2.95 -10.47
CA GLU A 757 -20.94 -3.96 -9.74
C GLU A 757 -21.95 -3.28 -8.81
N ASN A 758 -23.22 -3.66 -8.88
CA ASN A 758 -24.22 -3.25 -7.88
C ASN A 758 -24.01 -4.10 -6.61
N ILE A 759 -22.90 -3.85 -5.91
CA ILE A 759 -22.48 -4.55 -4.70
C ILE A 759 -22.16 -3.49 -3.63
N GLU A 760 -22.62 -3.73 -2.41
CA GLU A 760 -22.23 -2.94 -1.24
C GLU A 760 -20.73 -3.14 -1.01
N ALA A 761 -19.94 -2.10 -1.30
CA ALA A 761 -18.50 -2.21 -1.49
C ALA A 761 -17.73 -2.44 -0.17
N HIS A 762 -17.74 -3.67 0.33
CA HIS A 762 -16.72 -4.15 1.26
C HIS A 762 -15.34 -4.03 0.58
N SER A 763 -14.46 -3.22 1.16
CA SER A 763 -13.09 -3.07 0.67
C SER A 763 -12.35 -4.40 0.74
N SER A 764 -11.94 -4.93 -0.42
CA SER A 764 -11.02 -6.06 -0.50
C SER A 764 -9.62 -5.60 -0.10
N ASP A 765 -9.36 -5.54 1.21
CA ASP A 765 -8.02 -5.33 1.77
C ASP A 765 -7.03 -6.32 1.16
N ALA A 766 -6.05 -5.82 0.41
CA ALA A 766 -4.98 -6.65 -0.16
C ALA A 766 -4.07 -7.31 0.90
N SER A 767 -4.25 -6.97 2.17
CA SER A 767 -3.62 -7.62 3.34
C SER A 767 -4.39 -8.84 3.85
N GLN A 768 -5.66 -9.05 3.46
CA GLN A 768 -6.50 -10.12 4.02
C GLN A 768 -6.66 -11.32 3.07
N LEU A 769 -5.61 -12.17 3.01
CA LEU A 769 -5.70 -13.49 2.38
C LEU A 769 -6.56 -14.45 3.24
N ILE A 770 -7.88 -14.46 3.01
CA ILE A 770 -8.85 -15.19 3.84
C ILE A 770 -8.59 -16.72 3.83
N PRO A 771 -8.46 -17.38 5.00
CA PRO A 771 -8.27 -18.84 5.08
C PRO A 771 -9.47 -19.66 4.57
N GLN A 772 -9.34 -20.25 3.37
CA GLN A 772 -10.31 -21.14 2.69
C GLN A 772 -10.56 -22.50 3.39
N HIS A 773 -10.48 -22.55 4.73
CA HIS A 773 -10.58 -23.76 5.56
C HIS A 773 -11.60 -23.62 6.69
N ASN A 774 -12.03 -22.40 7.05
CA ASN A 774 -13.01 -22.16 8.12
C ASN A 774 -14.45 -22.25 7.62
N TYR A 775 -15.01 -23.47 7.60
CA TYR A 775 -16.40 -23.73 7.17
C TYR A 775 -17.48 -22.90 7.90
N LYS A 776 -17.15 -22.35 9.08
CA LYS A 776 -18.03 -21.50 9.89
C LYS A 776 -18.05 -20.02 9.46
N LEU A 777 -17.03 -19.54 8.75
CA LEU A 777 -16.99 -18.21 8.13
C LEU A 777 -17.51 -18.26 6.69
N ASP A 778 -17.44 -19.43 6.06
CA ASP A 778 -17.75 -19.65 4.64
C ASP A 778 -19.25 -19.46 4.27
N VAL A 779 -20.11 -19.23 5.26
CA VAL A 779 -21.54 -18.94 5.06
C VAL A 779 -21.77 -17.50 4.57
N HIS A 780 -20.92 -16.54 4.96
CA HIS A 780 -21.03 -15.16 4.48
C HIS A 780 -20.39 -14.97 3.09
N SER A 781 -19.25 -15.63 2.83
CA SER A 781 -18.63 -15.66 1.49
C SER A 781 -19.55 -16.29 0.43
N LEU A 782 -20.33 -17.31 0.80
CA LEU A 782 -21.32 -17.94 -0.11
C LEU A 782 -22.50 -17.02 -0.48
N ASN A 783 -22.80 -15.99 0.32
CA ASN A 783 -23.85 -15.01 0.01
C ASN A 783 -23.35 -13.82 -0.82
N ALA A 784 -22.04 -13.58 -0.88
CA ALA A 784 -21.43 -12.51 -1.67
C ALA A 784 -21.01 -12.94 -3.09
N ARG A 785 -20.80 -14.25 -3.33
CA ARG A 785 -20.43 -14.80 -4.64
C ARG A 785 -21.59 -14.72 -5.64
N GLN A 786 -21.35 -14.23 -6.86
CA GLN A 786 -22.38 -14.22 -7.89
C GLN A 786 -22.68 -15.64 -8.43
N PRO A 787 -23.91 -15.90 -8.94
CA PRO A 787 -24.31 -17.19 -9.51
C PRO A 787 -23.47 -17.64 -10.73
N GLY A 788 -22.34 -18.29 -10.46
CA GLY A 788 -21.41 -18.82 -11.47
C GLY A 788 -19.93 -18.74 -11.10
N GLU A 789 -19.58 -18.03 -10.02
CA GLU A 789 -18.20 -17.90 -9.54
C GLU A 789 -17.74 -19.15 -8.78
N PHE A 790 -16.45 -19.47 -8.87
CA PHE A 790 -15.82 -20.59 -8.17
C PHE A 790 -14.56 -20.14 -7.44
N GLU A 791 -14.12 -20.94 -6.45
CA GLU A 791 -12.83 -20.73 -5.80
C GLU A 791 -11.68 -21.00 -6.78
N CYS A 792 -10.66 -20.13 -6.80
CA CYS A 792 -9.43 -20.31 -7.60
C CYS A 792 -8.78 -21.68 -7.37
N ARG A 793 -8.98 -22.24 -6.16
CA ARG A 793 -8.54 -23.58 -5.76
C ARG A 793 -9.16 -24.71 -6.59
N GLU A 794 -10.36 -24.56 -7.14
CA GLU A 794 -10.92 -25.52 -8.10
C GLU A 794 -10.21 -25.47 -9.47
N PHE A 795 -9.38 -24.45 -9.71
CA PHE A 795 -8.57 -24.24 -10.90
C PHE A 795 -7.05 -24.21 -10.60
N ARG A 796 -6.57 -24.75 -9.46
CA ARG A 796 -5.14 -24.74 -9.04
C ARG A 796 -4.18 -25.02 -10.20
N GLU A 797 -4.40 -26.09 -10.95
CA GLU A 797 -3.55 -26.48 -12.09
C GLU A 797 -3.54 -25.47 -13.26
N SER A 798 -4.57 -24.66 -13.41
CA SER A 798 -4.67 -23.63 -14.45
C SER A 798 -4.14 -22.28 -13.97
N ILE A 799 -4.35 -21.92 -12.70
CA ILE A 799 -3.75 -20.73 -12.06
C ILE A 799 -2.22 -20.83 -12.10
N LEU A 800 -1.65 -21.98 -11.77
CA LEU A 800 -0.19 -22.21 -11.85
C LEU A 800 0.33 -22.31 -13.29
N GLY A 801 -0.56 -22.40 -14.28
CA GLY A 801 -0.22 -22.37 -15.70
C GLY A 801 -0.11 -20.96 -16.28
N VAL A 802 -0.43 -19.92 -15.49
CA VAL A 802 -0.33 -18.49 -15.82
C VAL A 802 0.53 -17.76 -14.76
N MET A 803 1.56 -18.44 -14.28
CA MET A 803 2.59 -17.92 -13.37
C MET A 803 3.95 -17.90 -14.11
N PRO A 804 4.89 -17.02 -13.74
CA PRO A 804 4.89 -16.12 -12.57
C PRO A 804 3.99 -14.89 -12.74
N HIS A 805 3.44 -14.40 -11.62
CA HIS A 805 2.85 -13.07 -11.52
C HIS A 805 3.77 -12.15 -10.71
N HIS A 806 4.06 -10.98 -11.26
CA HIS A 806 4.76 -9.87 -10.63
C HIS A 806 4.12 -8.56 -11.11
N TRP A 807 4.13 -7.53 -10.27
CA TRP A 807 3.62 -6.20 -10.61
C TRP A 807 4.37 -5.16 -9.78
N ASP A 808 5.13 -4.29 -10.44
CA ASP A 808 5.84 -3.12 -9.90
C ASP A 808 5.20 -1.83 -10.42
N ARG A 809 4.77 -1.84 -11.69
CA ARG A 809 4.34 -0.66 -12.45
C ARG A 809 3.11 -0.96 -13.31
N ARG A 810 2.43 0.11 -13.73
CA ARG A 810 1.26 0.01 -14.63
C ARG A 810 1.57 -0.74 -15.93
N GLU A 811 2.81 -0.66 -16.45
CA GLU A 811 3.26 -1.36 -17.65
C GLU A 811 3.32 -2.90 -17.49
N ASP A 812 3.31 -3.44 -16.26
CA ASP A 812 3.27 -4.89 -16.00
C ASP A 812 1.83 -5.47 -16.12
N THR A 813 0.83 -4.60 -16.29
CA THR A 813 -0.58 -4.98 -16.42
C THR A 813 -0.82 -5.65 -17.77
N MET A 814 -1.27 -6.91 -17.79
CA MET A 814 -1.43 -7.69 -19.03
C MET A 814 -2.69 -8.57 -19.07
N LEU A 815 -3.12 -8.94 -20.28
CA LEU A 815 -4.33 -9.73 -20.56
C LEU A 815 -4.01 -10.98 -21.42
N GLU A 816 -3.76 -12.11 -20.77
CA GLU A 816 -3.45 -13.39 -21.43
C GLU A 816 -4.74 -14.19 -21.77
N LEU A 817 -4.69 -15.08 -22.77
CA LEU A 817 -5.81 -15.95 -23.15
C LEU A 817 -5.54 -17.43 -22.79
N ALA A 818 -6.09 -17.88 -21.66
CA ALA A 818 -5.80 -19.18 -21.08
C ALA A 818 -6.97 -20.20 -21.15
N HIS A 819 -6.67 -21.47 -20.87
CA HIS A 819 -7.67 -22.54 -20.73
C HIS A 819 -7.78 -23.03 -19.28
N PHE A 820 -8.84 -22.62 -18.58
CA PHE A 820 -9.11 -22.97 -17.19
C PHE A 820 -9.96 -24.25 -17.09
N ARG A 821 -9.46 -25.24 -16.34
CA ARG A 821 -10.09 -26.56 -16.18
C ARG A 821 -10.39 -26.88 -14.71
N ARG A 822 -11.67 -27.05 -14.41
CA ARG A 822 -12.16 -27.29 -13.03
C ARG A 822 -11.88 -28.71 -12.53
N HIS A 823 -11.32 -28.83 -11.34
CA HIS A 823 -11.13 -30.11 -10.65
C HIS A 823 -12.45 -30.67 -10.09
N LYS A 824 -12.55 -32.00 -9.96
CA LYS A 824 -13.67 -32.68 -9.29
C LYS A 824 -13.20 -33.35 -8.01
N ARG A 825 -13.62 -32.85 -6.85
CA ARG A 825 -13.45 -33.55 -5.56
C ARG A 825 -14.14 -34.91 -5.60
N LYS A 826 -13.47 -35.97 -5.12
CA LYS A 826 -14.14 -37.21 -4.67
C LYS A 826 -14.82 -36.90 -3.34
N ALA A 827 -16.12 -37.18 -3.23
CA ALA A 827 -16.84 -37.01 -1.96
C ALA A 827 -16.35 -38.04 -0.91
N LEU A 828 -16.08 -37.58 0.31
CA LEU A 828 -15.81 -38.49 1.42
C LEU A 828 -17.08 -39.26 1.82
N LYS A 829 -16.93 -40.52 2.23
CA LYS A 829 -18.04 -41.32 2.76
C LYS A 829 -18.54 -40.70 4.07
N LYS A 830 -19.82 -40.36 4.13
CA LYS A 830 -20.50 -39.83 5.32
C LYS A 830 -20.82 -40.97 6.28
N THR A 831 -20.37 -40.88 7.52
CA THR A 831 -20.73 -41.81 8.61
C THR A 831 -22.17 -41.59 9.08
N SER A 832 -22.80 -42.65 9.60
CA SER A 832 -24.22 -42.66 9.99
C SER A 832 -24.45 -42.09 11.39
N GLY A 833 -25.35 -41.11 11.53
CA GLY A 833 -25.76 -40.50 12.79
C GLY A 833 -27.19 -39.98 12.72
N LYS A 834 -28.00 -40.35 13.73
CA LYS A 834 -29.47 -40.22 13.87
C LYS A 834 -30.09 -38.90 13.37
N SER A 835 -31.27 -39.00 12.77
CA SER A 835 -32.13 -37.90 12.33
C SER A 835 -33.02 -37.33 13.44
N VAL A 836 -33.24 -36.01 13.43
CA VAL A 836 -34.39 -35.34 14.06
C VAL A 836 -35.02 -34.40 13.03
N ASN A 837 -36.33 -34.49 12.83
CA ASN A 837 -37.10 -33.60 11.95
C ASN A 837 -37.83 -32.55 12.79
N TYR A 838 -37.86 -31.29 12.32
CA TYR A 838 -39.07 -30.50 12.07
C TYR A 838 -38.70 -29.17 11.36
N PRO A 839 -39.63 -28.39 10.77
CA PRO A 839 -39.45 -28.04 9.36
C PRO A 839 -39.41 -26.53 9.05
N PHE A 840 -38.80 -26.18 7.93
CA PHE A 840 -39.35 -25.19 6.98
C PHE A 840 -38.81 -25.47 5.57
N HIS A 841 -39.43 -24.87 4.54
CA HIS A 841 -39.36 -25.32 3.14
C HIS A 841 -37.95 -25.53 2.53
N LYS A 842 -37.79 -26.67 1.85
CA LYS A 842 -36.98 -26.78 0.63
C LYS A 842 -37.92 -26.84 -0.59
N PRO A 843 -37.60 -26.19 -1.71
CA PRO A 843 -38.15 -26.55 -3.02
C PRO A 843 -37.59 -27.92 -3.48
N GLU A 844 -38.40 -28.71 -4.18
CA GLU A 844 -37.96 -29.98 -4.79
C GLU A 844 -37.51 -29.78 -6.25
N GLU A 845 -36.39 -30.39 -6.63
CA GLU A 845 -35.95 -30.48 -8.03
C GLU A 845 -36.67 -31.62 -8.78
N ASN A 846 -37.86 -31.36 -9.33
CA ASN A 846 -38.62 -32.37 -10.09
C ASN A 846 -38.45 -32.26 -11.62
N HIS A 847 -37.37 -32.91 -12.08
CA HIS A 847 -37.21 -33.63 -13.35
C HIS A 847 -37.01 -32.88 -14.69
N PRO A 848 -36.05 -33.32 -15.54
CA PRO A 848 -35.94 -32.91 -16.94
C PRO A 848 -36.79 -33.79 -17.88
N PRO A 849 -37.38 -33.25 -18.96
CA PRO A 849 -38.13 -34.02 -19.95
C PRO A 849 -37.22 -34.77 -20.94
N GLY A 850 -37.75 -35.85 -21.53
CA GLY A 850 -37.21 -36.43 -22.78
C GLY A 850 -36.16 -37.54 -22.63
N LYS A 851 -36.50 -38.64 -21.94
CA LYS A 851 -35.70 -39.88 -21.97
C LYS A 851 -36.56 -41.10 -22.28
N ASP A 852 -36.97 -41.22 -23.55
CA ASP A 852 -37.64 -42.42 -24.04
C ASP A 852 -36.71 -43.65 -23.88
N SER A 853 -37.30 -44.79 -23.54
CA SER A 853 -36.61 -45.98 -23.04
C SER A 853 -36.99 -47.28 -23.77
N SER A 854 -37.76 -47.20 -24.85
CA SER A 854 -38.10 -48.36 -25.68
C SER A 854 -36.92 -48.84 -26.55
N LYS A 855 -36.02 -49.66 -26.00
CA LYS A 855 -34.91 -50.32 -26.72
C LYS A 855 -35.40 -51.41 -27.73
N ARG A 856 -36.05 -51.00 -28.81
CA ARG A 856 -36.20 -51.76 -30.07
C ARG A 856 -36.00 -50.82 -31.26
N ILE A 857 -35.74 -51.37 -32.46
CA ILE A 857 -35.44 -50.63 -33.69
C ILE A 857 -34.11 -49.83 -33.68
N PRO A 858 -32.97 -50.46 -33.36
CA PRO A 858 -31.71 -50.12 -34.03
C PRO A 858 -31.11 -51.34 -34.76
N LYS A 859 -31.94 -52.06 -35.56
CA LYS A 859 -31.47 -53.27 -36.26
C LYS A 859 -32.21 -53.69 -37.55
N ILE A 860 -33.20 -52.93 -38.04
CA ILE A 860 -34.07 -53.37 -39.16
C ILE A 860 -34.11 -52.38 -40.35
N ILE A 861 -33.66 -51.13 -40.21
CA ILE A 861 -33.49 -50.21 -41.35
C ILE A 861 -32.01 -49.81 -41.46
N GLY A 862 -31.24 -50.69 -42.11
CA GLY A 862 -30.06 -50.29 -42.87
C GLY A 862 -30.44 -50.12 -44.36
N SER A 863 -29.43 -50.09 -45.24
CA SER A 863 -29.59 -50.37 -46.68
C SER A 863 -30.43 -49.38 -47.53
N ALA A 864 -30.34 -48.06 -47.29
CA ALA A 864 -31.03 -47.06 -48.14
C ALA A 864 -30.29 -45.75 -48.45
N ALA A 865 -29.07 -45.49 -47.92
CA ALA A 865 -28.42 -44.17 -48.03
C ALA A 865 -26.90 -44.18 -48.32
N ASN A 866 -26.28 -45.33 -48.55
CA ASN A 866 -24.88 -45.43 -48.97
C ASN A 866 -24.76 -46.15 -50.32
N MET A 867 -23.90 -45.62 -51.19
CA MET A 867 -23.43 -46.12 -52.51
C MET A 867 -23.93 -45.41 -53.78
N ALA A 868 -24.00 -44.07 -53.74
CA ALA A 868 -23.80 -43.22 -54.92
C ALA A 868 -23.20 -41.87 -54.50
N GLY A 869 -22.48 -41.18 -55.39
CA GLY A 869 -21.87 -39.88 -55.10
C GLY A 869 -21.88 -38.95 -56.32
N SER A 870 -21.12 -37.85 -56.22
CA SER A 870 -20.84 -36.89 -57.29
C SER A 870 -21.99 -36.02 -57.81
N ALA A 871 -22.19 -34.87 -57.17
CA ALA A 871 -22.39 -33.59 -57.86
C ALA A 871 -21.92 -32.43 -56.95
N LYS A 872 -21.36 -31.35 -57.51
CA LYS A 872 -20.79 -30.24 -56.74
C LYS A 872 -21.82 -29.14 -56.46
N THR A 873 -22.09 -28.89 -55.17
CA THR A 873 -22.40 -27.54 -54.67
C THR A 873 -21.61 -27.30 -53.40
N LYS A 874 -20.70 -26.32 -53.39
CA LYS A 874 -20.04 -25.85 -52.17
C LYS A 874 -21.07 -25.09 -51.31
N LYS A 875 -21.80 -25.82 -50.45
CA LYS A 875 -22.43 -25.19 -49.29
C LYS A 875 -21.31 -24.57 -48.42
N PRO A 876 -21.53 -23.40 -47.78
CA PRO A 876 -20.61 -22.92 -46.76
C PRO A 876 -20.41 -24.02 -45.70
N LEU A 877 -19.18 -24.18 -45.22
CA LEU A 877 -18.94 -25.02 -44.04
C LEU A 877 -19.78 -24.45 -42.88
N PRO A 878 -20.50 -25.29 -42.10
CA PRO A 878 -21.28 -24.80 -40.98
C PRO A 878 -20.34 -24.10 -39.99
N TYR A 879 -20.55 -22.81 -39.79
CA TYR A 879 -19.72 -22.00 -38.90
C TYR A 879 -19.83 -22.53 -37.47
N VAL A 880 -18.71 -22.99 -36.94
CA VAL A 880 -18.54 -23.27 -35.51
C VAL A 880 -17.80 -22.08 -34.91
N PRO A 881 -18.41 -21.32 -33.97
CA PRO A 881 -17.69 -20.28 -33.24
C PRO A 881 -16.48 -20.93 -32.54
N THR A 882 -15.30 -20.31 -32.63
CA THR A 882 -14.10 -20.91 -32.02
C THR A 882 -14.24 -21.05 -30.51
N ILE A 883 -14.98 -20.13 -29.88
CA ILE A 883 -15.22 -20.07 -28.45
C ILE A 883 -16.73 -19.97 -28.21
N THR A 884 -17.26 -20.73 -27.26
CA THR A 884 -18.68 -20.77 -26.89
C THR A 884 -18.81 -20.94 -25.38
N ASN A 885 -20.01 -20.78 -24.82
CA ASN A 885 -20.25 -21.05 -23.40
C ASN A 885 -20.01 -22.52 -22.97
N TYR A 886 -19.65 -23.42 -23.90
CA TYR A 886 -19.43 -24.84 -23.65
C TYR A 886 -18.18 -25.40 -24.37
N THR A 887 -17.15 -24.60 -24.65
CA THR A 887 -15.91 -25.08 -25.30
C THR A 887 -15.19 -26.12 -24.43
N LYS A 888 -15.27 -27.40 -24.84
CA LYS A 888 -14.64 -28.55 -24.15
C LYS A 888 -13.27 -28.96 -24.74
N LEU A 889 -12.77 -28.21 -25.71
CA LEU A 889 -11.46 -28.46 -26.33
C LEU A 889 -10.37 -27.81 -25.47
N TRP A 890 -9.48 -28.63 -24.93
CA TRP A 890 -8.53 -28.23 -23.88
C TRP A 890 -7.42 -27.27 -24.33
N TRP A 891 -7.27 -27.07 -25.64
CA TRP A 891 -6.27 -26.21 -26.27
C TRP A 891 -6.85 -24.88 -26.82
N LEU A 892 -8.15 -24.64 -26.65
CA LEU A 892 -8.78 -23.37 -27.01
C LEU A 892 -9.03 -22.56 -25.72
N PRO A 893 -8.67 -21.27 -25.67
CA PRO A 893 -8.89 -20.47 -24.48
C PRO A 893 -10.38 -20.37 -24.16
N ASN A 894 -10.70 -20.35 -22.87
CA ASN A 894 -12.04 -20.15 -22.35
C ASN A 894 -12.11 -18.98 -21.34
N VAL A 895 -10.97 -18.43 -20.93
CA VAL A 895 -10.85 -17.23 -20.12
C VAL A 895 -9.87 -16.23 -20.75
N VAL A 896 -10.07 -14.95 -20.46
CA VAL A 896 -8.97 -13.98 -20.41
C VAL A 896 -8.52 -13.89 -18.95
N VAL A 897 -7.21 -13.84 -18.73
CA VAL A 897 -6.58 -13.72 -17.42
C VAL A 897 -5.94 -12.34 -17.35
N ALA A 898 -6.42 -11.51 -16.43
CA ALA A 898 -5.88 -10.20 -16.16
C ALA A 898 -4.86 -10.29 -15.03
N HIS A 899 -3.63 -9.87 -15.33
CA HIS A 899 -2.60 -9.57 -14.33
C HIS A 899 -2.69 -8.07 -14.09
N GLN A 900 -3.03 -7.69 -12.86
CA GLN A 900 -3.36 -6.32 -12.43
C GLN A 900 -2.78 -6.07 -11.04
N LYS A 901 -2.78 -4.82 -10.55
CA LYS A 901 -2.19 -4.45 -9.24
C LYS A 901 -2.72 -5.28 -8.07
N GLU A 902 -3.98 -5.70 -8.16
CA GLU A 902 -4.66 -6.51 -7.13
C GLU A 902 -4.44 -8.03 -7.27
N GLY A 903 -3.57 -8.49 -8.19
CA GLY A 903 -3.29 -9.89 -8.44
C GLY A 903 -3.83 -10.40 -9.78
N ILE A 904 -4.54 -11.52 -9.76
CA ILE A 904 -5.03 -12.21 -10.96
C ILE A 904 -6.56 -12.29 -10.98
N GLU A 905 -7.18 -11.89 -12.08
CA GLU A 905 -8.60 -12.14 -12.32
C GLU A 905 -8.85 -12.90 -13.63
N ALA A 906 -9.55 -14.04 -13.55
CA ALA A 906 -9.89 -14.84 -14.72
C ALA A 906 -11.36 -14.62 -15.12
N LEU A 907 -11.60 -14.06 -16.31
CA LEU A 907 -12.93 -13.76 -16.85
C LEU A 907 -13.28 -14.70 -18.00
N HIS A 908 -14.49 -15.29 -17.97
CA HIS A 908 -14.99 -16.19 -19.00
C HIS A 908 -15.16 -15.47 -20.33
N LEU A 909 -14.36 -15.87 -21.32
CA LEU A 909 -14.04 -15.12 -22.53
C LEU A 909 -15.27 -14.83 -23.42
N ALA A 910 -16.27 -15.71 -23.41
CA ALA A 910 -17.50 -15.55 -24.19
C ALA A 910 -18.59 -14.71 -23.49
N SER A 911 -18.45 -14.38 -22.20
CA SER A 911 -19.51 -13.69 -21.43
C SER A 911 -19.06 -12.56 -20.50
N GLY A 912 -17.75 -12.29 -20.36
CA GLY A 912 -17.24 -11.20 -19.52
C GLY A 912 -17.49 -11.36 -18.01
N ARG A 913 -17.79 -12.58 -17.55
CA ARG A 913 -18.07 -12.88 -16.13
C ARG A 913 -16.82 -13.42 -15.45
N THR A 914 -16.56 -13.02 -14.22
CA THR A 914 -15.50 -13.62 -13.41
C THR A 914 -15.74 -15.11 -13.21
N VAL A 915 -14.71 -15.90 -13.43
CA VAL A 915 -14.65 -17.33 -13.10
C VAL A 915 -14.09 -17.50 -11.70
N CYS A 916 -13.03 -16.75 -11.40
CA CYS A 916 -12.42 -16.60 -10.08
C CYS A 916 -11.46 -15.39 -10.04
N LYS A 917 -11.38 -14.67 -8.91
CA LYS A 917 -10.40 -13.59 -8.63
C LYS A 917 -9.47 -14.05 -7.49
N LEU A 918 -8.16 -13.89 -7.67
CA LEU A 918 -7.11 -14.26 -6.72
C LEU A 918 -6.31 -13.00 -6.37
N HIS A 919 -6.46 -12.53 -5.14
CA HIS A 919 -5.66 -11.42 -4.65
C HIS A 919 -4.22 -11.83 -4.38
N LEU A 920 -3.27 -11.03 -4.88
CA LEU A 920 -1.82 -11.17 -4.71
C LEU A 920 -1.24 -9.79 -4.35
N GLN A 921 -0.06 -9.77 -3.71
CA GLN A 921 0.57 -8.55 -3.21
C GLN A 921 1.55 -7.95 -4.22
N GLU A 922 1.57 -6.62 -4.34
CA GLU A 922 2.44 -5.86 -5.26
C GLU A 922 3.91 -5.83 -4.83
N GLY A 923 4.82 -5.55 -5.78
CA GLY A 923 6.25 -5.39 -5.54
C GLY A 923 6.97 -6.68 -5.13
N GLY A 924 6.46 -7.85 -5.53
CA GLY A 924 7.04 -9.15 -5.27
C GLY A 924 6.63 -10.20 -6.31
N LEU A 925 7.27 -11.36 -6.24
CA LEU A 925 7.13 -12.47 -7.18
C LEU A 925 6.18 -13.53 -6.63
N HIS A 926 5.23 -13.99 -7.44
CA HIS A 926 4.32 -15.09 -7.11
C HIS A 926 4.50 -16.24 -8.11
N ALA A 927 4.99 -17.40 -7.65
CA ALA A 927 5.36 -18.56 -8.47
C ALA A 927 5.40 -19.86 -7.63
N ASP A 928 5.68 -21.02 -8.24
CA ASP A 928 5.78 -22.33 -7.59
C ASP A 928 7.27 -22.70 -7.43
N ILE A 929 8.01 -21.87 -6.70
CA ILE A 929 9.47 -21.81 -6.80
C ILE A 929 10.12 -23.15 -6.40
N ASN A 930 9.50 -23.86 -5.45
CA ASN A 930 9.99 -25.15 -4.94
C ASN A 930 9.51 -26.37 -5.76
N GLY A 931 8.52 -26.19 -6.66
CA GLY A 931 7.95 -27.23 -7.52
C GLY A 931 6.92 -28.15 -6.87
N ASP A 932 6.48 -27.93 -5.63
CA ASP A 932 5.45 -28.76 -4.98
C ASP A 932 4.02 -28.54 -5.54
N GLY A 933 3.86 -27.49 -6.34
CA GLY A 933 2.64 -27.04 -7.00
C GLY A 933 1.77 -26.16 -6.12
N VAL A 934 2.22 -25.67 -4.97
CA VAL A 934 1.58 -24.55 -4.24
C VAL A 934 1.97 -23.23 -4.92
N LEU A 935 1.27 -22.15 -4.61
CA LEU A 935 1.67 -20.81 -5.03
C LEU A 935 2.44 -20.18 -3.87
N ASP A 936 3.70 -19.86 -4.14
CA ASP A 936 4.64 -19.21 -3.23
C ASP A 936 4.74 -17.71 -3.55
N HIS A 937 5.09 -16.93 -2.55
CA HIS A 937 5.37 -15.50 -2.65
C HIS A 937 6.78 -15.19 -2.16
N VAL A 938 7.53 -14.41 -2.96
CA VAL A 938 8.88 -13.94 -2.64
C VAL A 938 8.94 -12.41 -2.66
N GLN A 939 9.46 -11.83 -1.59
CA GLN A 939 9.66 -10.39 -1.45
C GLN A 939 11.06 -10.07 -0.93
N ALA A 940 11.58 -8.90 -1.31
CA ALA A 940 12.83 -8.33 -0.79
C ALA A 940 12.57 -6.95 -0.18
N VAL A 941 13.44 -6.53 0.75
CA VAL A 941 13.28 -5.27 1.50
C VAL A 941 14.49 -4.36 1.31
N GLY A 942 14.23 -3.20 0.70
CA GLY A 942 15.14 -2.06 0.59
C GLY A 942 15.16 -1.19 1.86
N GLY A 943 15.99 -0.15 1.86
CA GLY A 943 16.15 0.80 2.95
C GLY A 943 14.98 1.77 3.12
N ASN A 944 14.41 2.21 2.00
CA ASN A 944 13.18 3.00 1.94
C ASN A 944 11.91 2.11 1.85
N GLY A 945 12.05 0.78 1.92
CA GLY A 945 10.92 -0.13 1.96
C GLY A 945 10.28 -0.12 3.34
N ALA A 946 9.05 0.40 3.47
CA ALA A 946 8.25 0.26 4.68
C ALA A 946 8.19 -1.22 5.12
N GLU A 947 8.17 -1.49 6.43
CA GLU A 947 8.38 -2.82 7.02
C GLU A 947 7.42 -3.89 6.44
N ARG A 948 7.87 -4.59 5.38
CA ARG A 948 7.08 -5.61 4.72
C ARG A 948 6.98 -6.84 5.61
N THR A 949 5.84 -6.99 6.27
CA THR A 949 5.58 -8.13 7.16
C THR A 949 5.53 -9.44 6.36
N VAL A 950 6.15 -10.49 6.89
CA VAL A 950 5.99 -11.84 6.35
C VAL A 950 4.60 -12.34 6.73
N VAL A 951 3.76 -12.70 5.76
CA VAL A 951 2.37 -13.14 5.99
C VAL A 951 2.27 -14.54 6.66
N SER A 952 3.40 -15.13 7.08
CA SER A 952 3.51 -16.49 7.64
C SER A 952 3.03 -16.65 9.10
N GLY A 953 2.21 -15.73 9.62
CA GLY A 953 1.66 -15.77 10.99
C GLY A 953 2.66 -15.48 12.12
N SER A 954 3.97 -15.65 11.88
CA SER A 954 5.06 -15.15 12.71
C SER A 954 5.47 -13.75 12.25
N MET A 955 5.23 -12.73 13.07
CA MET A 955 5.65 -11.35 12.78
C MET A 955 7.13 -11.13 13.06
N GLU A 956 7.98 -11.69 12.21
CA GLU A 956 9.38 -11.30 12.07
C GLU A 956 9.45 -10.08 11.13
N VAL A 957 10.14 -9.02 11.58
CA VAL A 957 10.40 -7.83 10.75
C VAL A 957 11.59 -8.14 9.85
N ILE A 958 11.38 -8.09 8.53
CA ILE A 958 12.45 -8.29 7.55
C ILE A 958 13.41 -7.09 7.64
N GLN A 959 14.70 -7.35 7.89
CA GLN A 959 15.72 -6.31 7.87
C GLN A 959 15.97 -5.83 6.42
N PRO A 960 16.35 -4.55 6.21
CA PRO A 960 16.90 -4.10 4.93
C PRO A 960 18.07 -4.99 4.50
N CYS A 961 18.26 -5.18 3.19
CA CYS A 961 19.20 -6.15 2.60
C CYS A 961 18.82 -7.64 2.76
N TRP A 962 17.56 -7.98 3.10
CA TRP A 962 17.09 -9.38 3.12
C TRP A 962 15.93 -9.65 2.15
N ALA A 963 15.78 -10.91 1.77
CA ALA A 963 14.67 -11.46 1.00
C ALA A 963 14.07 -12.69 1.68
N VAL A 964 12.74 -12.80 1.62
CA VAL A 964 11.95 -13.88 2.24
C VAL A 964 11.06 -14.53 1.18
N ALA A 965 11.07 -15.85 1.14
CA ALA A 965 10.14 -16.67 0.38
C ALA A 965 9.17 -17.42 1.31
N THR A 966 7.91 -17.49 0.91
CA THR A 966 6.81 -18.07 1.69
C THR A 966 5.92 -18.93 0.80
N SER A 967 5.44 -20.07 1.29
CA SER A 967 4.52 -20.94 0.53
C SER A 967 3.08 -20.81 1.00
N GLY A 968 2.16 -20.71 0.04
CA GLY A 968 0.72 -20.74 0.23
C GLY A 968 0.03 -19.39 0.08
N VAL A 969 -1.23 -19.43 -0.37
CA VAL A 969 -2.14 -18.28 -0.39
C VAL A 969 -3.46 -18.69 0.30
N PRO A 970 -3.73 -18.24 1.55
CA PRO A 970 -2.78 -17.61 2.47
C PRO A 970 -1.58 -18.49 2.82
N VAL A 971 -0.51 -17.83 3.26
CA VAL A 971 0.78 -18.42 3.63
C VAL A 971 0.62 -19.45 4.75
N ARG A 972 1.47 -20.48 4.70
CA ARG A 972 1.50 -21.61 5.63
C ARG A 972 2.88 -21.87 6.22
N GLU A 973 3.91 -21.59 5.44
CA GLU A 973 5.31 -21.82 5.81
C GLU A 973 6.24 -20.80 5.13
N GLN A 974 7.40 -20.60 5.75
CA GLN A 974 8.49 -19.80 5.23
C GLN A 974 9.51 -20.75 4.59
N LEU A 975 9.70 -20.64 3.27
CA LEU A 975 10.63 -21.47 2.52
C LEU A 975 12.08 -21.06 2.84
N PHE A 976 12.36 -19.76 2.81
CA PHE A 976 13.66 -19.22 3.21
C PHE A 976 13.61 -17.75 3.63
N ASN A 977 14.67 -17.32 4.34
CA ASN A 977 14.99 -15.93 4.65
C ASN A 977 16.52 -15.75 4.49
N ALA A 978 16.97 -14.86 3.61
CA ALA A 978 18.38 -14.75 3.23
C ALA A 978 18.82 -13.30 2.92
N SER A 979 20.10 -12.99 3.20
CA SER A 979 20.73 -11.70 2.87
C SER A 979 20.99 -11.59 1.37
N ILE A 980 20.56 -10.51 0.74
CA ILE A 980 20.79 -10.24 -0.70
C ILE A 980 22.00 -9.33 -0.96
N CYS A 981 22.47 -8.56 0.04
CA CYS A 981 23.62 -7.65 -0.13
C CYS A 981 24.95 -8.27 0.30
N HIS A 982 24.98 -9.10 1.35
CA HIS A 982 26.23 -9.64 1.91
C HIS A 982 26.11 -11.14 2.20
N TYR A 983 26.89 -11.96 1.51
CA TYR A 983 27.02 -13.40 1.77
C TYR A 983 28.36 -13.75 2.45
N SER A 984 28.33 -14.72 3.36
CA SER A 984 29.53 -15.29 4.00
C SER A 984 29.44 -16.82 3.95
N PRO A 985 30.44 -17.53 3.39
CA PRO A 985 30.37 -18.99 3.19
C PRO A 985 30.54 -19.82 4.48
N PHE A 986 30.66 -19.18 5.65
CA PHE A 986 30.76 -19.85 6.95
C PHE A 986 29.56 -19.51 7.85
N ASN A 987 28.55 -20.40 7.85
CA ASN A 987 27.37 -20.37 8.73
C ASN A 987 27.72 -20.69 10.20
N LEU A 988 28.65 -19.95 10.80
CA LEU A 988 29.05 -20.09 12.21
C LEU A 988 28.59 -18.93 13.11
N PHE A 989 28.13 -17.82 12.53
CA PHE A 989 27.71 -16.61 13.26
C PHE A 989 26.41 -16.03 12.70
N GLN A 990 25.32 -16.77 12.85
CA GLN A 990 23.97 -16.25 12.59
C GLN A 990 23.48 -15.40 13.78
N HIS A 991 24.19 -14.31 14.10
CA HIS A 991 23.80 -13.13 14.91
C HIS A 991 24.95 -12.09 14.83
N GLY A 992 24.64 -10.81 14.63
CA GLY A 992 25.62 -9.80 14.19
C GLY A 992 26.47 -9.15 15.28
N GLU A 993 27.58 -9.77 15.68
CA GLU A 993 28.56 -9.20 16.65
C GLU A 993 29.98 -8.96 16.09
N LEU A 994 30.17 -8.71 14.78
CA LEU A 994 31.54 -8.48 14.24
C LEU A 994 31.71 -7.44 13.11
N SER A 995 30.90 -6.38 13.11
CA SER A 995 31.06 -5.20 12.23
C SER A 995 31.60 -3.97 12.98
N ARG A 996 32.72 -4.11 13.71
CA ARG A 996 33.28 -3.04 14.57
C ARG A 996 34.48 -2.26 13.98
N PHE A 997 34.97 -2.64 12.80
CA PHE A 997 36.06 -1.96 12.10
C PHE A 997 35.79 -1.90 10.58
N GLY A 998 35.03 -0.88 10.17
CA GLY A 998 34.65 -0.60 8.80
C GLY A 998 33.57 0.48 8.80
N ARG A 999 33.46 1.28 7.73
CA ARG A 999 32.33 2.21 7.60
C ARG A 999 31.06 1.37 7.44
N THR A 1000 30.07 1.59 8.29
CA THR A 1000 28.70 1.12 8.04
C THR A 1000 28.21 1.74 6.73
N PRO A 1001 27.91 0.97 5.67
CA PRO A 1001 27.31 1.53 4.47
C PRO A 1001 25.94 2.09 4.82
N ASP A 1002 25.58 3.22 4.20
CA ASP A 1002 24.26 3.82 4.44
C ASP A 1002 23.18 2.89 3.87
N MET A 1003 22.38 2.31 4.75
CA MET A 1003 21.34 1.35 4.38
C MET A 1003 20.00 2.03 4.11
N ALA A 1004 19.81 3.32 4.41
CA ALA A 1004 18.55 4.01 4.15
C ALA A 1004 18.31 4.19 2.63
N SER A 1005 19.36 4.46 1.86
CA SER A 1005 19.32 4.70 0.41
C SER A 1005 19.33 3.42 -0.45
N LEU A 1006 19.06 2.25 0.13
CA LEU A 1006 19.02 0.98 -0.60
C LEU A 1006 17.67 0.79 -1.31
N GLU A 1007 17.69 0.56 -2.61
CA GLU A 1007 16.54 0.10 -3.40
C GLU A 1007 16.82 -1.31 -3.96
N VAL A 1008 15.76 -2.07 -4.23
CA VAL A 1008 15.83 -3.44 -4.75
C VAL A 1008 14.76 -3.58 -5.83
N ALA A 1009 15.13 -4.07 -7.01
CA ALA A 1009 14.19 -4.34 -8.09
C ALA A 1009 13.32 -5.58 -7.77
N THR A 1010 12.07 -5.59 -8.26
CA THR A 1010 11.15 -6.72 -8.09
C THR A 1010 11.78 -8.02 -8.61
N PRO A 1011 11.85 -9.11 -7.80
CA PRO A 1011 12.64 -10.29 -8.12
C PRO A 1011 12.05 -11.14 -9.26
N ILE A 1012 12.92 -11.87 -9.96
CA ILE A 1012 12.54 -12.75 -11.08
C ILE A 1012 12.87 -14.22 -10.80
N LEU A 1013 12.17 -15.12 -11.49
CA LEU A 1013 12.45 -16.56 -11.52
C LEU A 1013 13.21 -16.94 -12.78
N ILE A 1014 14.26 -17.75 -12.66
CA ILE A 1014 14.99 -18.38 -13.78
C ILE A 1014 14.73 -19.91 -13.72
N PRO A 1015 13.94 -20.49 -14.64
CA PRO A 1015 13.52 -21.88 -14.55
C PRO A 1015 14.67 -22.91 -14.61
N ARG A 1016 14.63 -23.90 -13.72
CA ARG A 1016 15.63 -24.99 -13.69
C ARG A 1016 15.23 -26.18 -14.55
N LYS A 1017 16.22 -26.79 -15.21
CA LYS A 1017 16.09 -28.05 -15.99
C LYS A 1017 16.62 -29.24 -15.20
N ASP A 1018 15.98 -29.57 -14.09
CA ASP A 1018 16.34 -30.72 -13.24
C ASP A 1018 15.88 -32.09 -13.79
N GLY A 1019 15.00 -32.09 -14.80
CA GLY A 1019 14.47 -33.30 -15.42
C GLY A 1019 13.24 -33.91 -14.72
N HIS A 1020 12.74 -33.28 -13.66
CA HIS A 1020 11.47 -33.68 -13.05
C HIS A 1020 10.28 -33.34 -13.96
N ARG A 1021 9.14 -34.03 -13.77
CA ARG A 1021 7.93 -33.90 -14.60
C ARG A 1021 6.92 -32.88 -14.07
N HIS A 1022 7.39 -31.86 -13.35
CA HIS A 1022 6.56 -30.72 -12.97
C HIS A 1022 6.31 -29.84 -14.20
N ARG A 1023 5.45 -28.82 -14.08
CA ARG A 1023 5.04 -28.04 -15.25
C ARG A 1023 6.15 -27.07 -15.64
N ARG A 1024 6.35 -26.90 -16.95
CA ARG A 1024 7.39 -26.00 -17.48
C ARG A 1024 7.29 -24.63 -16.84
N GLY A 1025 8.41 -24.10 -16.34
CA GLY A 1025 8.53 -22.70 -15.91
C GLY A 1025 8.09 -22.41 -14.47
N SER A 1026 7.59 -23.39 -13.70
CA SER A 1026 7.02 -23.10 -12.39
C SER A 1026 8.07 -22.98 -11.26
N HIS A 1027 9.13 -23.80 -11.32
CA HIS A 1027 10.22 -23.90 -10.34
C HIS A 1027 11.58 -23.42 -10.91
N GLY A 1028 12.43 -22.83 -10.08
CA GLY A 1028 13.66 -22.19 -10.55
C GLY A 1028 14.51 -21.48 -9.48
N ASP A 1029 15.54 -20.78 -9.94
CA ASP A 1029 16.35 -19.88 -9.11
C ASP A 1029 15.69 -18.49 -9.03
N VAL A 1030 15.67 -17.89 -7.83
CA VAL A 1030 15.18 -16.52 -7.65
C VAL A 1030 16.36 -15.56 -7.67
N VAL A 1031 16.28 -14.53 -8.50
CA VAL A 1031 17.34 -13.54 -8.71
C VAL A 1031 16.88 -12.16 -8.23
N PHE A 1032 17.78 -11.46 -7.53
CA PHE A 1032 17.58 -10.13 -6.94
C PHE A 1032 18.63 -9.16 -7.47
N LEU A 1033 18.27 -7.87 -7.63
CA LEU A 1033 19.16 -6.77 -8.04
C LEU A 1033 18.99 -5.59 -7.07
N THR A 1034 20.09 -5.14 -6.45
CA THR A 1034 20.12 -3.91 -5.63
C THR A 1034 20.55 -2.70 -6.44
N ASN A 1035 20.22 -1.49 -5.97
CA ASN A 1035 20.66 -0.24 -6.61
C ASN A 1035 22.17 0.02 -6.54
N ARG A 1036 22.91 -0.81 -5.79
CA ARG A 1036 24.38 -0.88 -5.77
C ARG A 1036 24.93 -1.80 -6.86
N GLY A 1037 24.09 -2.30 -7.77
CA GLY A 1037 24.46 -3.20 -8.86
C GLY A 1037 24.81 -4.61 -8.39
N GLU A 1038 24.44 -4.97 -7.16
CA GLU A 1038 24.65 -6.32 -6.61
C GLU A 1038 23.55 -7.24 -7.14
N VAL A 1039 23.92 -8.28 -7.89
CA VAL A 1039 23.00 -9.30 -8.41
C VAL A 1039 23.25 -10.61 -7.68
N THR A 1040 22.23 -11.13 -7.01
CA THR A 1040 22.31 -12.29 -6.11
C THR A 1040 21.29 -13.36 -6.51
N SER A 1041 21.71 -14.62 -6.58
CA SER A 1041 20.88 -15.76 -7.00
C SER A 1041 20.79 -16.84 -5.93
N TYR A 1042 19.55 -17.25 -5.61
CA TYR A 1042 19.24 -18.26 -4.60
C TYR A 1042 18.33 -19.36 -5.17
N SER A 1043 18.63 -20.63 -4.84
CA SER A 1043 17.70 -21.75 -5.06
C SER A 1043 16.89 -22.04 -3.79
N PRO A 1044 15.61 -22.42 -3.90
CA PRO A 1044 14.91 -23.06 -2.78
C PRO A 1044 15.49 -24.45 -2.51
N GLY A 1045 15.76 -24.76 -1.24
CA GLY A 1045 16.41 -26.01 -0.83
C GLY A 1045 15.56 -27.26 -1.10
N LEU A 1046 16.22 -28.36 -1.48
CA LEU A 1046 15.66 -29.66 -1.90
C LEU A 1046 14.66 -30.36 -0.95
N HIS A 1047 14.42 -29.81 0.24
CA HIS A 1047 13.48 -30.33 1.25
C HIS A 1047 12.48 -29.27 1.76
N GLY A 1048 12.30 -28.16 1.03
CA GLY A 1048 11.33 -27.10 1.36
C GLY A 1048 11.78 -26.08 2.41
N HIS A 1049 12.98 -26.23 2.97
CA HIS A 1049 13.51 -25.33 4.00
C HIS A 1049 14.95 -24.90 3.68
N GLY A 1050 15.18 -23.59 3.60
CA GLY A 1050 16.48 -22.96 3.37
C GLY A 1050 16.68 -22.43 1.95
N ALA A 1051 17.58 -21.46 1.81
CA ALA A 1051 18.05 -20.93 0.53
C ALA A 1051 19.47 -21.43 0.24
N ASP A 1052 19.64 -22.18 -0.83
CA ASP A 1052 20.95 -22.57 -1.33
C ASP A 1052 21.50 -21.42 -2.19
N TRP A 1053 22.46 -20.66 -1.63
CA TRP A 1053 23.16 -19.60 -2.37
C TRP A 1053 23.88 -20.18 -3.60
N GLN A 1054 23.64 -19.60 -4.77
CA GLN A 1054 24.27 -20.06 -6.02
C GLN A 1054 25.45 -19.16 -6.40
N TRP A 1055 25.23 -17.84 -6.41
CA TRP A 1055 26.24 -16.84 -6.74
C TRP A 1055 25.76 -15.43 -6.34
N GLN A 1056 26.73 -14.53 -6.20
CA GLN A 1056 26.53 -13.09 -6.11
C GLN A 1056 27.62 -12.41 -6.94
N ILE A 1057 27.25 -11.41 -7.75
CA ILE A 1057 28.18 -10.56 -8.50
C ILE A 1057 27.84 -9.08 -8.33
N SER A 1058 28.81 -8.22 -8.60
CA SER A 1058 28.61 -6.77 -8.70
C SER A 1058 28.76 -6.35 -10.17
N THR A 1059 27.89 -5.44 -10.59
CA THR A 1059 27.74 -4.91 -11.96
C THR A 1059 27.58 -3.39 -11.91
N GLY A 1060 27.77 -2.69 -13.02
CA GLY A 1060 27.48 -1.26 -13.14
C GLY A 1060 26.01 -0.93 -13.36
N ALA A 1061 25.10 -1.91 -13.23
CA ALA A 1061 23.64 -1.72 -13.23
C ALA A 1061 23.15 -1.05 -11.92
N THR A 1062 23.77 0.08 -11.56
CA THR A 1062 23.49 0.92 -10.40
C THR A 1062 22.46 1.99 -10.73
N TRP A 1063 21.76 2.53 -9.73
CA TRP A 1063 20.92 3.71 -9.90
C TRP A 1063 20.73 4.46 -8.58
N SER A 1064 20.33 5.73 -8.65
CA SER A 1064 19.91 6.49 -7.47
C SER A 1064 18.69 7.35 -7.77
N ASN A 1065 17.56 7.03 -7.13
CA ASN A 1065 16.38 7.87 -7.11
C ASN A 1065 16.38 8.74 -5.84
N PRO A 1066 16.17 10.06 -5.92
CA PRO A 1066 15.97 10.89 -4.74
C PRO A 1066 14.58 10.60 -4.13
N PRO A 1067 14.41 10.68 -2.80
CA PRO A 1067 13.10 10.53 -2.16
C PRO A 1067 12.20 11.74 -2.44
N SER A 1068 11.37 11.63 -3.49
CA SER A 1068 10.45 12.69 -3.90
C SER A 1068 9.18 12.75 -3.03
N PRO A 1069 8.79 13.93 -2.52
CA PRO A 1069 7.52 14.10 -1.83
C PRO A 1069 6.34 14.19 -2.81
N SER A 1070 5.18 13.68 -2.39
CA SER A 1070 3.87 13.93 -3.03
C SER A 1070 3.70 13.42 -4.47
N GLY A 1071 4.49 12.43 -4.92
CA GLY A 1071 4.26 11.75 -6.21
C GLY A 1071 4.62 12.55 -7.46
N MET A 1072 5.32 13.68 -7.32
CA MET A 1072 6.01 14.30 -8.46
C MET A 1072 7.18 13.42 -8.89
N MET A 1073 7.37 13.24 -10.20
CA MET A 1073 8.62 12.70 -10.72
C MET A 1073 9.60 13.86 -10.89
N ASP A 1074 10.74 13.78 -10.21
CA ASP A 1074 11.90 14.60 -10.57
C ASP A 1074 12.34 14.24 -12.00
N ALA A 1075 12.82 15.23 -12.75
CA ALA A 1075 13.33 15.07 -14.11
C ALA A 1075 14.67 14.31 -14.10
N GLY A 1076 14.61 13.01 -13.81
CA GLY A 1076 15.76 12.13 -13.60
C GLY A 1076 15.47 10.78 -12.91
N THR A 1077 14.21 10.45 -12.56
CA THR A 1077 13.89 9.13 -11.97
C THR A 1077 14.25 7.97 -12.93
N VAL A 1078 15.12 7.08 -12.48
CA VAL A 1078 15.64 5.94 -13.25
C VAL A 1078 14.73 4.72 -13.08
N ILE A 1079 14.39 4.04 -14.17
CA ILE A 1079 13.71 2.74 -14.11
C ILE A 1079 14.75 1.61 -14.29
N PRO A 1080 15.12 0.89 -13.21
CA PRO A 1080 15.97 -0.29 -13.33
C PRO A 1080 15.25 -1.40 -14.09
N THR A 1081 16.01 -2.28 -14.74
CA THR A 1081 15.49 -3.49 -15.37
C THR A 1081 16.06 -4.72 -14.69
N LEU A 1082 15.19 -5.66 -14.32
CA LEU A 1082 15.56 -7.04 -14.01
C LEU A 1082 14.58 -7.96 -14.76
N LYS A 1083 15.06 -8.67 -15.80
CA LYS A 1083 14.21 -9.52 -16.66
C LYS A 1083 14.92 -10.82 -17.03
N ALA A 1084 14.15 -11.89 -17.20
CA ALA A 1084 14.61 -13.10 -17.88
C ALA A 1084 14.53 -12.90 -19.40
N ILE A 1085 15.63 -13.16 -20.13
CA ILE A 1085 15.69 -13.04 -21.60
C ILE A 1085 16.32 -14.29 -22.22
N SER A 1086 15.84 -14.70 -23.39
CA SER A 1086 16.56 -15.69 -24.22
C SER A 1086 17.53 -14.97 -25.16
N LEU A 1087 18.69 -15.56 -25.48
CA LEU A 1087 19.65 -14.97 -26.45
C LEU A 1087 19.31 -15.27 -27.92
N ARG A 1088 18.22 -16.01 -28.16
CA ARG A 1088 17.67 -16.35 -29.48
C ARG A 1088 16.17 -16.53 -29.35
N VAL A 1089 15.43 -16.16 -30.40
CA VAL A 1089 13.98 -16.34 -30.45
C VAL A 1089 13.63 -17.83 -30.36
N GLY A 1090 12.94 -18.22 -29.28
CA GLY A 1090 12.51 -19.60 -29.05
C GLY A 1090 13.59 -20.54 -28.48
N ASP A 1091 14.73 -20.04 -27.98
CA ASP A 1091 15.58 -20.84 -27.09
C ASP A 1091 14.81 -21.19 -25.80
N SER A 1092 15.24 -22.24 -25.13
CA SER A 1092 14.75 -22.68 -23.82
C SER A 1092 15.76 -22.40 -22.70
N ARG A 1093 16.82 -21.62 -22.97
CA ARG A 1093 17.79 -21.16 -21.98
C ARG A 1093 17.63 -19.66 -21.79
N GLU A 1094 17.14 -19.29 -20.62
CA GLU A 1094 17.06 -17.90 -20.19
C GLU A 1094 18.39 -17.44 -19.57
N MET A 1095 18.65 -16.15 -19.68
CA MET A 1095 19.71 -15.36 -19.07
C MET A 1095 19.06 -14.21 -18.29
N VAL A 1096 19.79 -13.59 -17.37
CA VAL A 1096 19.32 -12.41 -16.63
C VAL A 1096 19.80 -11.15 -17.36
N LEU A 1097 18.88 -10.25 -17.70
CA LEU A 1097 19.17 -8.87 -18.07
C LEU A 1097 18.99 -7.97 -16.83
N ALA A 1098 20.08 -7.34 -16.39
CA ALA A 1098 20.08 -6.35 -15.32
C ALA A 1098 20.50 -4.99 -15.90
N ALA A 1099 19.77 -3.91 -15.64
CA ALA A 1099 20.13 -2.56 -16.11
C ALA A 1099 19.85 -1.48 -15.08
N GLY A 1100 20.77 -0.51 -15.00
CA GLY A 1100 20.68 0.66 -14.15
C GLY A 1100 20.65 1.96 -14.95
N GLU A 1101 21.28 3.00 -14.41
CA GLU A 1101 21.32 4.35 -15.01
C GLU A 1101 22.26 4.43 -16.23
N GLN A 1102 23.42 3.77 -16.16
CA GLN A 1102 24.53 3.96 -17.12
C GLN A 1102 25.01 2.67 -17.80
N GLU A 1103 24.72 1.49 -17.23
CA GLU A 1103 25.13 0.19 -17.77
C GLU A 1103 23.95 -0.81 -17.77
N ALA A 1104 23.86 -1.63 -18.82
CA ALA A 1104 23.03 -2.83 -18.86
C ALA A 1104 23.89 -4.08 -19.10
N VAL A 1105 23.68 -5.12 -18.30
CA VAL A 1105 24.52 -6.32 -18.22
C VAL A 1105 23.68 -7.57 -18.44
N VAL A 1106 24.17 -8.46 -19.30
CA VAL A 1106 23.57 -9.79 -19.52
C VAL A 1106 24.39 -10.85 -18.79
N ILE A 1107 23.74 -11.60 -17.91
CA ILE A 1107 24.35 -12.51 -16.93
C ILE A 1107 23.81 -13.93 -17.16
N SER A 1108 24.68 -14.93 -17.17
CA SER A 1108 24.25 -16.33 -17.29
C SER A 1108 23.63 -16.84 -15.99
N PRO A 1109 22.77 -17.90 -16.03
CA PRO A 1109 22.27 -18.57 -14.82
C PRO A 1109 23.36 -19.11 -13.87
N GLY A 1110 24.62 -19.19 -14.32
CA GLY A 1110 25.76 -19.56 -13.49
C GLY A 1110 26.54 -18.37 -12.90
N GLY A 1111 26.01 -17.15 -12.98
CA GLY A 1111 26.63 -15.94 -12.40
C GLY A 1111 27.78 -15.35 -13.20
N SER A 1112 27.95 -15.76 -14.47
CA SER A 1112 28.96 -15.17 -15.35
C SER A 1112 28.37 -14.05 -16.21
N VAL A 1113 28.92 -12.84 -16.15
CA VAL A 1113 28.64 -11.79 -17.14
C VAL A 1113 28.97 -12.32 -18.54
N GLN A 1114 28.11 -12.04 -19.51
CA GLN A 1114 28.24 -12.49 -20.91
C GLN A 1114 28.45 -11.31 -21.86
N ALA A 1115 27.74 -10.20 -21.60
CA ALA A 1115 27.90 -8.95 -22.31
C ALA A 1115 27.61 -7.78 -21.36
N SER A 1116 28.19 -6.62 -21.65
CA SER A 1116 27.79 -5.33 -21.06
C SER A 1116 27.49 -4.33 -22.17
N ILE A 1117 26.72 -3.30 -21.85
CA ILE A 1117 26.18 -2.28 -22.75
C ILE A 1117 26.19 -0.94 -22.02
N ASP A 1118 27.01 -0.01 -22.50
CA ASP A 1118 26.98 1.39 -22.03
C ASP A 1118 25.70 2.07 -22.54
N LEU A 1119 24.93 2.71 -21.65
CA LEU A 1119 23.67 3.37 -21.97
C LEU A 1119 23.90 4.87 -22.24
N PRO A 1120 23.47 5.44 -23.39
CA PRO A 1120 23.75 6.83 -23.74
C PRO A 1120 23.00 7.86 -22.88
N ALA A 1121 21.89 7.47 -22.23
CA ALA A 1121 21.19 8.25 -21.20
C ALA A 1121 20.27 7.32 -20.38
N SER A 1122 19.82 7.80 -19.22
CA SER A 1122 19.09 7.01 -18.22
C SER A 1122 17.75 6.45 -18.73
N PRO A 1123 17.39 5.19 -18.42
CA PRO A 1123 16.15 4.57 -18.85
C PRO A 1123 14.90 5.17 -18.18
N THR A 1124 13.96 5.64 -18.99
CA THR A 1124 12.61 6.08 -18.57
C THR A 1124 11.58 4.95 -18.55
N HIS A 1125 11.97 3.78 -19.08
CA HIS A 1125 11.21 2.53 -19.17
C HIS A 1125 12.17 1.35 -18.97
N ALA A 1126 11.67 0.23 -18.42
CA ALA A 1126 12.47 -0.99 -18.36
C ALA A 1126 12.77 -1.50 -19.78
N LEU A 1127 14.03 -1.91 -20.04
CA LEU A 1127 14.53 -2.26 -21.37
C LEU A 1127 13.65 -3.32 -22.06
N ILE A 1128 13.47 -3.15 -23.37
CA ILE A 1128 12.66 -4.03 -24.22
C ILE A 1128 13.61 -4.97 -24.95
N SER A 1129 13.37 -6.28 -24.85
CA SER A 1129 14.17 -7.34 -25.46
C SER A 1129 13.39 -8.02 -26.57
N GLU A 1130 13.62 -7.63 -27.82
CA GLU A 1130 12.88 -8.10 -29.00
C GLU A 1130 13.79 -8.15 -30.23
N ASP A 1131 13.66 -9.20 -31.03
CA ASP A 1131 14.38 -9.38 -32.31
C ASP A 1131 13.87 -8.38 -33.35
N PHE A 1132 14.40 -7.15 -33.39
CA PHE A 1132 13.99 -6.14 -34.37
C PHE A 1132 14.83 -6.20 -35.65
N SER A 1133 16.04 -6.76 -35.61
CA SER A 1133 16.89 -6.97 -36.78
C SER A 1133 16.41 -8.13 -37.66
N ASN A 1134 15.60 -9.03 -37.08
CA ASN A 1134 15.04 -10.23 -37.71
C ASN A 1134 16.11 -11.23 -38.16
N ASP A 1135 17.15 -11.40 -37.33
CA ASP A 1135 18.21 -12.40 -37.51
C ASP A 1135 18.06 -13.62 -36.57
N GLY A 1136 17.06 -13.59 -35.67
CA GLY A 1136 16.75 -14.64 -34.71
C GLY A 1136 17.53 -14.54 -33.39
N LEU A 1137 18.37 -13.52 -33.20
CA LEU A 1137 18.95 -13.12 -31.91
C LEU A 1137 17.95 -12.23 -31.14
N THR A 1138 18.31 -11.73 -29.96
CA THR A 1138 17.41 -10.88 -29.17
C THR A 1138 18.05 -9.52 -28.97
N ASP A 1139 17.61 -8.56 -29.77
CA ASP A 1139 18.08 -7.17 -29.72
C ASP A 1139 17.46 -6.41 -28.54
N ILE A 1140 18.01 -5.24 -28.22
CA ILE A 1140 17.61 -4.43 -27.06
C ILE A 1140 17.21 -3.03 -27.51
N ILE A 1141 16.08 -2.53 -27.00
CA ILE A 1141 15.62 -1.15 -27.17
C ILE A 1141 15.58 -0.43 -25.82
N LEU A 1142 16.22 0.74 -25.78
CA LEU A 1142 16.27 1.69 -24.68
C LEU A 1142 15.36 2.89 -24.99
N VAL A 1143 14.65 3.41 -23.98
CA VAL A 1143 13.83 4.62 -24.06
C VAL A 1143 14.30 5.59 -22.99
N THR A 1144 14.61 6.83 -23.39
CA THR A 1144 15.13 7.90 -22.51
C THR A 1144 14.19 9.11 -22.55
N SER A 1145 14.55 10.22 -21.92
CA SER A 1145 13.84 11.52 -22.08
C SER A 1145 14.14 12.21 -23.42
N THR A 1146 15.18 11.76 -24.13
CA THR A 1146 15.74 12.39 -25.34
C THR A 1146 15.55 11.57 -26.61
N GLY A 1147 15.11 10.31 -26.51
CA GLY A 1147 14.82 9.47 -27.67
C GLY A 1147 14.68 7.97 -27.38
N VAL A 1148 14.65 7.21 -28.47
CA VAL A 1148 14.64 5.74 -28.49
C VAL A 1148 15.89 5.23 -29.19
N TYR A 1149 16.58 4.27 -28.60
CA TYR A 1149 17.86 3.73 -29.08
C TYR A 1149 17.77 2.20 -29.23
N GLY A 1150 18.28 1.67 -30.34
CA GLY A 1150 18.33 0.23 -30.63
C GLY A 1150 19.76 -0.30 -30.67
N PHE A 1151 19.99 -1.39 -29.94
CA PHE A 1151 21.24 -2.14 -29.88
C PHE A 1151 21.03 -3.54 -30.48
N VAL A 1152 21.82 -3.90 -31.48
CA VAL A 1152 21.75 -5.22 -32.13
C VAL A 1152 22.71 -6.21 -31.46
N GLN A 1153 22.25 -7.44 -31.24
CA GLN A 1153 23.10 -8.51 -30.71
C GLN A 1153 24.07 -9.00 -31.80
N THR A 1154 25.37 -9.03 -31.50
CA THR A 1154 26.40 -9.56 -32.42
C THR A 1154 27.18 -10.72 -31.79
N ARG A 1155 27.74 -11.58 -32.64
CA ARG A 1155 28.60 -12.71 -32.24
C ARG A 1155 30.04 -12.43 -32.63
N GLN A 1156 30.97 -12.57 -31.69
CA GLN A 1156 32.40 -12.46 -31.93
C GLN A 1156 33.09 -13.83 -31.80
N PRO A 1157 34.07 -14.17 -32.64
CA PRO A 1157 34.89 -15.36 -32.44
C PRO A 1157 35.81 -15.12 -31.24
N GLY A 1158 35.66 -15.93 -30.19
CA GLY A 1158 36.22 -15.63 -28.87
C GLY A 1158 37.73 -15.39 -28.86
N ALA A 1159 38.14 -14.17 -28.50
CA ALA A 1159 39.52 -13.70 -28.63
C ALA A 1159 40.50 -14.51 -27.77
N LEU A 1160 40.05 -15.03 -26.62
CA LEU A 1160 40.81 -15.94 -25.77
C LEU A 1160 41.11 -17.28 -26.46
N PHE A 1161 40.17 -17.84 -27.22
CA PHE A 1161 40.40 -19.09 -27.97
C PHE A 1161 41.37 -18.86 -29.12
N PHE A 1162 41.20 -17.79 -29.90
CA PHE A 1162 42.12 -17.47 -31.00
C PHE A 1162 43.53 -17.17 -30.50
N SER A 1163 43.68 -16.37 -29.43
CA SER A 1163 44.99 -16.03 -28.86
C SER A 1163 45.67 -17.21 -28.15
N THR A 1164 44.94 -18.08 -27.44
CA THR A 1164 45.53 -19.31 -26.88
C THR A 1164 45.92 -20.31 -27.97
N LEU A 1165 45.11 -20.47 -29.01
CA LEU A 1165 45.45 -21.31 -30.17
C LEU A 1165 46.70 -20.80 -30.89
N VAL A 1166 46.78 -19.51 -31.18
CA VAL A 1166 47.96 -18.87 -31.77
C VAL A 1166 49.17 -18.98 -30.83
N GLY A 1167 48.98 -18.79 -29.52
CA GLY A 1167 50.03 -18.96 -28.51
C GLY A 1167 50.57 -20.38 -28.42
N CYS A 1168 49.71 -21.39 -28.46
CA CYS A 1168 50.08 -22.81 -28.54
C CYS A 1168 50.81 -23.12 -29.86
N LEU A 1169 50.37 -22.56 -30.98
CA LEU A 1169 51.01 -22.75 -32.29
C LEU A 1169 52.40 -22.09 -32.33
N ILE A 1170 52.56 -20.90 -31.75
CA ILE A 1170 53.84 -20.21 -31.55
C ILE A 1170 54.74 -21.01 -30.59
N LEU A 1171 54.22 -21.58 -29.50
CA LEU A 1171 54.99 -22.45 -28.59
C LEU A 1171 55.47 -23.73 -29.30
N VAL A 1172 54.62 -24.39 -30.07
CA VAL A 1172 54.99 -25.57 -30.86
C VAL A 1172 56.05 -25.21 -31.91
N MET A 1173 55.90 -24.10 -32.62
CA MET A 1173 56.90 -23.60 -33.58
C MET A 1173 58.21 -23.21 -32.88
N GLY A 1174 58.16 -22.61 -31.69
CA GLY A 1174 59.32 -22.28 -30.87
C GLY A 1174 60.06 -23.51 -30.38
N VAL A 1175 59.35 -24.54 -29.91
CA VAL A 1175 59.93 -25.84 -29.53
C VAL A 1175 60.55 -26.53 -30.75
N ILE A 1176 59.90 -26.50 -31.91
CA ILE A 1176 60.46 -27.03 -33.16
C ILE A 1176 61.74 -26.27 -33.55
N PHE A 1177 61.73 -24.93 -33.50
CA PHE A 1177 62.88 -24.08 -33.82
C PHE A 1177 64.05 -24.32 -32.86
N VAL A 1178 63.81 -24.34 -31.55
CA VAL A 1178 64.83 -24.64 -30.53
C VAL A 1178 65.36 -26.07 -30.69
N THR A 1179 64.51 -27.05 -30.99
CA THR A 1179 64.95 -28.43 -31.25
C THR A 1179 65.80 -28.54 -32.51
N GLN A 1180 65.44 -27.82 -33.59
CA GLN A 1180 66.27 -27.73 -34.80
C GLN A 1180 67.59 -27.01 -34.53
N HIS A 1181 67.59 -25.92 -33.77
CA HIS A 1181 68.78 -25.15 -33.45
C HIS A 1181 69.75 -25.92 -32.54
N LEU A 1182 69.26 -26.66 -31.54
CA LEU A 1182 70.07 -27.51 -30.68
C LEU A 1182 70.66 -28.71 -31.44
N ASN A 1183 69.90 -29.31 -32.36
CA ASN A 1183 70.44 -30.34 -33.25
C ASN A 1183 71.45 -29.79 -34.26
N SER A 1184 71.26 -28.55 -34.75
CA SER A 1184 72.22 -27.87 -35.64
C SER A 1184 73.53 -27.51 -34.93
N ILE A 1185 73.51 -27.24 -33.61
CA ILE A 1185 74.72 -26.94 -32.83
C ILE A 1185 75.65 -28.16 -32.69
N LYS A 1186 75.12 -29.39 -32.80
CA LYS A 1186 75.93 -30.63 -32.75
C LYS A 1186 76.64 -30.98 -34.06
N GLY A 1187 76.56 -30.15 -35.10
CA GLY A 1187 77.06 -30.46 -36.45
C GLY A 1187 78.24 -29.61 -36.94
N LYS A 1188 79.44 -29.77 -36.37
CA LYS A 1188 80.73 -29.38 -37.03
C LYS A 1188 81.84 -30.43 -36.77
N PRO A 1189 82.86 -30.53 -37.64
CA PRO A 1189 83.32 -31.85 -38.09
C PRO A 1189 84.60 -32.39 -37.43
N ARG A 1190 84.79 -33.71 -37.54
CA ARG A 1190 86.11 -34.35 -37.57
C ARG A 1190 86.37 -34.90 -39.00
N PRO A 1191 87.48 -34.53 -39.67
CA PRO A 1191 87.85 -35.11 -40.95
C PRO A 1191 88.62 -36.43 -40.79
N SER A 1192 88.58 -37.28 -41.84
CA SER A 1192 89.61 -38.23 -42.33
C SER A 1192 90.55 -38.99 -41.35
N ALA A 1193 90.86 -40.28 -41.56
CA ALA A 1193 90.38 -41.29 -42.50
C ALA A 1193 90.98 -42.68 -42.11
N SER A 1194 90.40 -43.77 -42.62
CA SER A 1194 90.77 -45.18 -42.34
C SER A 1194 90.57 -45.61 -40.87
N ARG A 1195 90.37 -46.90 -40.58
CA ARG A 1195 90.60 -48.11 -41.39
C ARG A 1195 89.50 -49.15 -41.16
#